data_AF-E3S1P4-F1
#
_entry.id   AF-E3S1P4-F1
#
_cell.length_a   1.000
_cell.length_b   1.000
_cell.length_c   1.000
_cell.angle_alpha   90.00
_cell.angle_beta   90.00
_cell.angle_gamma   90.00
#
_symmetry.space_group_name_H-M   'P 1'
#
loop_
_entity.id
_entity.type
_entity.pdbx_description
1 polymer ?
#
loop_
_entity_poly.entity_id
_entity_poly.type
_entity_poly.pdbx_seq_one_letter_code
_entity_poly.pdbx_strand_id
1 'polypeptide(L)'
;MTQLGVAAVGVGQDRSPASLEKGEEVVYNEANGSDRSTDVDFTWTEEEETRVRRKLDRVIVPLTTLLYLMCFLDRVNVGNARIQGMAKDLDLNRGVRFNWVTSIFYIVYMFVEVPSNILLKRLGPKYYLPLLVCGFGLVSLCSAFVQSFGGLLVARAFLGVFEGGVMPGLAFFITCFYKRNELLFRIGIYVSAASLAGAFGGLLATVLARIPPWGASTMIIHTWRNIFFFEGLLTILIGLGAPFLMPSSPEECWFLTERERMIATQRLVLRGGADENEKTEVHHVKRAMLNITNYFCALGFFFINITVQGISLFMPTILKDLGWTATKSQLYSVPPYVCACVIAIAVAFISDKTNRRGIYLAIFTLPAIAGFSIMRWATDPNVKYGGIFLITIGAFPGGPGFLAWSANNAAGPAIRSVSTAYVVTLGTAGGILATWTYTSKDAPKYPTGHTINLCGQICVLILACFGIAYCKWENRQRDLGKRDDRLVGKTAAQIKDLGYRHPEFRDFVTNSAKSASPWAIENPPAAPSPPSLLSLVLTMSVTVVLGAQWGDEGKGKLADILAHESQICCRAQGGNNAGHTIVANGVTYDFHILPSGLVNPGCINVIGSGCVVHVPSFFKELEALEKHGLKTDGRIFISDRAHVVFDVHQMVDGLEEVELAGGFIGTTGKGIGPTYSTKMTRSGLRMCDLFDEKIFETKLRRIAMGYQKRFGDLLKYDVDGEIARYKELRSKLAPYVIDQIPLLASAKEKKAKILVEGANALMLDIDYGTYPFVTSSNTGLGGVITGLNLGWRSLREVIGVVKAYTTRVGSGPFPTEQLNEIGEKMQSVGHEVGVTTGRKRRCGWLDLVVVKHSHACNDYTAINLTKLDILDDFDELKVATSYSYNGQTLEGFPANPEILGQVEVQYDTLPGWKKPTTGVTNYYDLPSQARSYIEYIEKFIGVKVQWIGVGPARDHMITRS
;
A
#
# COMPACT_ATOMS: atom_id res chain seq x y z
N MET A 1 -49.38 18.50 42.99
CA MET A 1 -49.08 19.87 43.46
C MET A 1 -47.73 20.24 42.86
N THR A 2 -47.49 21.27 42.03
CA THR A 2 -48.34 22.29 41.36
C THR A 2 -47.39 23.01 40.35
N GLN A 3 -47.77 23.58 39.18
CA GLN A 3 -49.08 23.81 38.55
C GLN A 3 -48.95 23.94 36.99
N LEU A 4 -49.91 24.62 36.36
CA LEU A 4 -50.09 25.08 34.95
C LEU A 4 -48.86 25.75 34.28
N GLY A 5 -48.72 25.87 32.95
CA GLY A 5 -49.53 25.39 31.80
C GLY A 5 -49.49 26.34 30.58
N VAL A 6 -49.95 25.89 29.39
CA VAL A 6 -50.42 26.70 28.21
C VAL A 6 -49.33 27.44 27.38
N ALA A 7 -49.30 27.51 26.03
CA ALA A 7 -49.95 26.76 24.93
C ALA A 7 -49.19 26.99 23.57
N ALA A 8 -49.69 26.41 22.47
CA ALA A 8 -49.11 26.39 21.12
C ALA A 8 -49.82 27.34 20.10
N VAL A 9 -49.66 27.07 18.78
CA VAL A 9 -50.23 27.74 17.57
C VAL A 9 -49.41 28.95 17.06
N GLY A 10 -49.18 29.18 15.76
CA GLY A 10 -49.51 28.39 14.56
C GLY A 10 -49.15 29.08 13.21
N VAL A 11 -49.16 28.28 12.15
CA VAL A 11 -48.88 28.47 10.69
C VAL A 11 -49.37 29.78 10.02
N GLY A 12 -48.59 30.31 9.03
CA GLY A 12 -49.17 30.81 7.76
C GLY A 12 -48.52 32.01 7.01
N GLN A 13 -48.20 31.80 5.71
CA GLN A 13 -48.10 32.79 4.59
C GLN A 13 -47.01 33.90 4.66
N ASP A 14 -46.51 34.50 3.56
CA ASP A 14 -46.78 34.42 2.11
C ASP A 14 -45.50 34.67 1.26
N ARG A 15 -45.56 34.49 -0.08
CA ARG A 15 -44.49 34.90 -1.03
C ARG A 15 -44.91 36.13 -1.84
N SER A 16 -43.97 37.06 -2.08
CA SER A 16 -44.08 38.13 -3.09
C SER A 16 -42.69 38.47 -3.67
N PRO A 17 -42.55 38.86 -4.97
CA PRO A 17 -41.24 39.04 -5.61
C PRO A 17 -40.99 40.48 -6.09
N ALA A 18 -40.35 41.33 -5.27
CA ALA A 18 -39.97 42.70 -5.69
C ALA A 18 -38.84 43.35 -4.86
N SER A 19 -37.57 43.04 -5.17
CA SER A 19 -36.41 43.91 -4.86
C SER A 19 -35.11 43.42 -5.52
N LEU A 20 -35.05 43.46 -6.86
CA LEU A 20 -33.77 43.50 -7.56
C LEU A 20 -33.29 44.96 -7.62
N GLU A 21 -32.48 45.41 -6.67
CA GLU A 21 -31.47 46.43 -6.94
C GLU A 21 -30.44 46.58 -5.80
N LYS A 22 -29.21 46.93 -6.22
CA LYS A 22 -28.00 47.20 -5.41
C LYS A 22 -27.37 45.97 -4.74
N GLY A 23 -26.10 45.76 -5.07
CA GLY A 23 -25.32 44.65 -4.56
C GLY A 23 -24.76 44.96 -3.18
N GLU A 24 -25.11 44.11 -2.22
CA GLU A 24 -24.29 43.83 -1.05
C GLU A 24 -23.87 42.36 -1.09
N GLU A 25 -22.73 42.05 -0.48
CA GLU A 25 -22.20 40.69 -0.46
C GLU A 25 -23.15 39.77 0.30
N VAL A 26 -23.79 38.83 -0.42
CA VAL A 26 -24.49 37.72 0.23
C VAL A 26 -23.45 36.77 0.81
N VAL A 27 -23.01 37.13 2.02
CA VAL A 27 -22.40 36.22 2.99
C VAL A 27 -23.27 34.98 3.05
N TYR A 28 -22.70 33.83 2.71
CA TYR A 28 -23.35 32.56 3.00
C TYR A 28 -23.46 32.46 4.52
N ASN A 29 -24.69 32.49 5.06
CA ASN A 29 -24.94 32.43 6.48
C ASN A 29 -24.20 31.25 7.13
N GLU A 30 -23.27 31.57 8.03
CA GLU A 30 -22.79 30.65 9.05
C GLU A 30 -23.96 30.33 10.01
N ALA A 31 -24.73 29.30 9.67
CA ALA A 31 -25.86 28.83 10.48
C ALA A 31 -25.75 27.32 10.77
N ASN A 32 -24.59 26.93 11.32
CA ASN A 32 -24.48 26.10 12.53
C ASN A 32 -23.00 25.85 12.87
N GLY A 33 -22.33 26.95 13.25
CA GLY A 33 -21.03 26.93 13.91
C GLY A 33 -21.18 26.89 15.44
N SER A 34 -21.81 25.85 15.97
CA SER A 34 -21.80 25.50 17.40
C SER A 34 -22.00 23.99 17.55
N ASP A 35 -21.25 23.39 18.48
CA ASP A 35 -21.16 21.93 18.72
C ASP A 35 -20.69 21.05 17.54
N ARG A 36 -19.39 21.15 17.24
CA ARG A 36 -18.57 19.95 16.97
C ARG A 36 -17.45 19.85 18.01
N SER A 37 -17.85 19.73 19.27
CA SER A 37 -16.99 19.31 20.38
C SER A 37 -16.47 17.88 20.13
N THR A 38 -15.23 17.81 19.66
CA THR A 38 -14.26 16.72 19.92
C THR A 38 -14.80 15.32 20.24
N ASP A 39 -14.91 14.48 19.21
CA ASP A 39 -14.90 13.03 19.37
C ASP A 39 -13.44 12.52 19.25
N VAL A 40 -12.60 12.92 20.21
CA VAL A 40 -11.14 12.65 20.22
C VAL A 40 -10.81 11.16 20.44
N ASP A 41 -11.81 10.35 20.82
CA ASP A 41 -11.70 8.91 21.00
C ASP A 41 -12.21 8.06 19.81
N PHE A 42 -12.75 8.67 18.73
CA PHE A 42 -13.24 7.89 17.58
C PHE A 42 -12.10 7.34 16.73
N THR A 43 -11.65 6.12 17.06
CA THR A 43 -10.64 5.38 16.30
C THR A 43 -11.25 4.17 15.58
N TRP A 44 -10.63 3.82 14.44
CA TRP A 44 -11.00 2.66 13.63
C TRP A 44 -9.76 1.88 13.19
N THR A 45 -9.95 0.59 12.93
CA THR A 45 -8.92 -0.32 12.42
C THR A 45 -8.81 -0.26 10.89
N GLU A 46 -7.66 -0.65 10.33
CA GLU A 46 -7.50 -0.73 8.86
C GLU A 46 -8.44 -1.77 8.23
N GLU A 47 -8.86 -2.79 8.99
CA GLU A 47 -9.89 -3.75 8.60
C GLU A 47 -11.28 -3.12 8.48
N GLU A 48 -11.70 -2.33 9.47
CA GLU A 48 -12.96 -1.58 9.41
C GLU A 48 -12.95 -0.59 8.24
N GLU A 49 -11.85 0.14 8.03
CA GLU A 49 -11.73 1.03 6.87
C GLU A 49 -11.80 0.27 5.54
N THR A 50 -11.16 -0.89 5.46
CA THR A 50 -11.20 -1.78 4.30
C THR A 50 -12.62 -2.33 4.07
N ARG A 51 -13.38 -2.60 5.13
CA ARG A 51 -14.78 -3.04 5.06
C ARG A 51 -15.68 -1.91 4.55
N VAL A 52 -15.54 -0.69 5.07
CA VAL A 52 -16.24 0.51 4.60
C VAL A 52 -15.94 0.78 3.12
N ARG A 53 -14.66 0.75 2.74
CA ARG A 53 -14.22 0.90 1.34
C ARG A 53 -14.87 -0.15 0.42
N ARG A 54 -14.88 -1.43 0.81
CA ARG A 54 -15.53 -2.50 0.04
C ARG A 54 -17.05 -2.31 -0.08
N LYS A 55 -17.73 -1.72 0.90
CA LYS A 55 -19.16 -1.36 0.81
C LYS A 55 -19.38 -0.20 -0.17
N LEU A 56 -18.59 0.87 -0.07
CA LEU A 56 -18.60 1.98 -1.03
C LEU A 56 -18.35 1.45 -2.46
N ASP A 57 -17.36 0.57 -2.64
CA ASP A 57 -16.98 -0.01 -3.93
C ASP A 57 -18.15 -0.76 -4.58
N ARG A 58 -18.92 -1.52 -3.80
CA ARG A 58 -20.06 -2.32 -4.29
C ARG A 58 -21.26 -1.49 -4.78
N VAL A 59 -21.40 -0.24 -4.34
CA VAL A 59 -22.55 0.61 -4.69
C VAL A 59 -22.12 1.71 -5.68
N ILE A 60 -21.09 2.48 -5.33
CA ILE A 60 -20.72 3.68 -6.08
C ILE A 60 -20.07 3.33 -7.43
N VAL A 61 -19.17 2.33 -7.47
CA VAL A 61 -18.42 2.02 -8.70
C VAL A 61 -19.33 1.39 -9.76
N PRO A 62 -20.20 0.40 -9.46
CA PRO A 62 -21.19 -0.08 -10.43
C PRO A 62 -22.16 1.01 -10.90
N LEU A 63 -22.64 1.87 -9.99
CA LEU A 63 -23.56 2.95 -10.35
C LEU A 63 -22.91 3.96 -11.32
N THR A 64 -21.70 4.45 -11.04
CA THR A 64 -21.02 5.38 -11.95
C THR A 64 -20.62 4.73 -13.26
N THR A 65 -20.22 3.45 -13.23
CA THR A 65 -19.93 2.65 -14.44
C THR A 65 -21.18 2.50 -15.31
N LEU A 66 -22.35 2.21 -14.71
CA LEU A 66 -23.62 2.07 -15.42
C LEU A 66 -24.08 3.39 -16.04
N LEU A 67 -24.04 4.50 -15.29
CA LEU A 67 -24.42 5.82 -15.80
C LEU A 67 -23.52 6.26 -16.95
N TYR A 68 -22.20 6.03 -16.84
CA TYR A 68 -21.28 6.34 -17.93
C TYR A 68 -21.45 5.41 -19.14
N LEU A 69 -21.76 4.11 -18.92
CA LEU A 69 -22.04 3.16 -19.99
C LEU A 69 -23.24 3.57 -20.84
N MET A 70 -24.35 3.99 -20.21
CA MET A 70 -25.55 4.43 -20.93
C MET A 70 -25.26 5.65 -21.80
N CYS A 71 -24.50 6.63 -21.28
CA CYS A 71 -24.08 7.79 -22.06
C CYS A 71 -23.08 7.48 -23.18
N PHE A 72 -22.19 6.49 -23.01
CA PHE A 72 -21.21 6.15 -24.05
C PHE A 72 -21.81 5.30 -25.19
N LEU A 73 -22.95 4.63 -24.97
CA LEU A 73 -23.51 3.64 -25.89
C LEU A 73 -23.87 4.23 -27.27
N ASP A 74 -24.43 5.44 -27.30
CA ASP A 74 -24.75 6.22 -28.52
C ASP A 74 -23.55 6.29 -29.50
N ARG A 75 -22.34 6.49 -28.98
CA ARG A 75 -21.12 6.66 -29.80
C ARG A 75 -20.81 5.42 -30.63
N VAL A 76 -21.19 4.24 -30.12
CA VAL A 76 -21.09 2.95 -30.82
C VAL A 76 -22.32 2.74 -31.69
N ASN A 77 -23.49 3.14 -31.18
CA ASN A 77 -24.77 2.92 -31.84
C ASN A 77 -24.99 3.78 -33.09
N VAL A 78 -24.43 4.98 -33.20
CA VAL A 78 -24.41 5.74 -34.46
C VAL A 78 -23.60 5.03 -35.55
N GLY A 79 -22.52 4.33 -35.18
CA GLY A 79 -21.74 3.48 -36.09
C GLY A 79 -22.50 2.24 -36.54
N ASN A 80 -23.22 1.59 -35.62
CA ASN A 80 -24.11 0.45 -35.91
C ASN A 80 -25.31 0.85 -36.78
N ALA A 81 -25.96 1.96 -36.46
CA ALA A 81 -27.11 2.50 -37.20
C ALA A 81 -26.75 2.84 -38.65
N ARG A 82 -25.55 3.40 -38.87
CA ARG A 82 -25.03 3.72 -40.21
C ARG A 82 -25.11 2.52 -41.16
N ILE A 83 -24.69 1.34 -40.70
CA ILE A 83 -24.67 0.12 -41.52
C ILE A 83 -26.01 -0.62 -41.61
N GLN A 84 -26.99 -0.26 -40.77
CA GLN A 84 -28.35 -0.82 -40.71
C GLN A 84 -29.44 -0.01 -41.43
N GLY A 85 -29.09 1.10 -42.10
CA GLY A 85 -30.04 1.85 -42.95
C GLY A 85 -29.99 3.36 -42.77
N MET A 86 -29.56 3.85 -41.60
CA MET A 86 -29.51 5.29 -41.28
C MET A 86 -28.79 6.12 -42.35
N ALA A 87 -27.71 5.56 -42.93
CA ALA A 87 -26.93 6.26 -43.95
C ALA A 87 -27.68 6.48 -45.28
N LYS A 88 -28.67 5.61 -45.58
CA LYS A 88 -29.57 5.71 -46.73
C LYS A 88 -30.75 6.63 -46.39
N ASP A 89 -31.42 6.37 -45.27
CA ASP A 89 -32.65 7.07 -44.86
C ASP A 89 -32.46 8.57 -44.63
N LEU A 90 -31.27 8.98 -44.20
CA LEU A 90 -30.95 10.39 -43.87
C LEU A 90 -29.96 11.03 -44.86
N ASP A 91 -29.70 10.40 -46.01
CA ASP A 91 -28.74 10.85 -47.05
C ASP A 91 -27.36 11.25 -46.49
N LEU A 92 -26.78 10.38 -45.64
CA LEU A 92 -25.49 10.62 -44.96
C LEU A 92 -24.28 10.17 -45.79
N ASN A 93 -24.50 9.32 -46.79
CA ASN A 93 -23.46 8.88 -47.73
C ASN A 93 -23.02 10.00 -48.70
N ARG A 94 -23.80 11.07 -48.82
CA ARG A 94 -23.48 12.22 -49.68
C ARG A 94 -22.35 13.05 -49.08
N GLY A 95 -21.15 12.91 -49.66
CA GLY A 95 -19.95 13.65 -49.26
C GLY A 95 -19.47 13.26 -47.86
N VAL A 96 -19.37 14.26 -46.98
CA VAL A 96 -18.83 14.14 -45.60
C VAL A 96 -19.91 14.40 -44.53
N ARG A 97 -21.19 14.21 -44.86
CA ARG A 97 -22.31 14.47 -43.94
C ARG A 97 -22.26 13.63 -42.67
N PHE A 98 -21.92 12.34 -42.76
CA PHE A 98 -21.74 11.51 -41.57
C PHE A 98 -20.66 12.08 -40.63
N ASN A 99 -19.53 12.52 -41.18
CA ASN A 99 -18.43 13.10 -40.41
C ASN A 99 -18.88 14.37 -39.66
N TRP A 100 -19.67 15.24 -40.29
CA TRP A 100 -20.29 16.41 -39.64
C TRP A 100 -21.27 16.05 -38.52
N VAL A 101 -22.17 15.08 -38.76
CA VAL A 101 -23.10 14.53 -37.76
C VAL A 101 -22.35 14.02 -36.53
N THR A 102 -21.21 13.35 -36.72
CA THR A 102 -20.38 12.91 -35.60
C THR A 102 -19.54 14.04 -34.99
N SER A 103 -19.13 15.05 -35.75
CA SER A 103 -18.27 16.17 -35.30
C SER A 103 -19.01 17.14 -34.37
N ILE A 104 -20.25 17.51 -34.72
CA ILE A 104 -21.00 18.55 -33.99
C ILE A 104 -21.20 18.18 -32.52
N PHE A 105 -21.38 16.88 -32.24
CA PHE A 105 -21.44 16.34 -30.90
C PHE A 105 -20.19 16.69 -30.07
N TYR A 106 -18.98 16.39 -30.58
CA TYR A 106 -17.72 16.69 -29.88
C TYR A 106 -17.44 18.19 -29.76
N ILE A 107 -17.83 18.98 -30.77
CA ILE A 107 -17.70 20.45 -30.74
C ILE A 107 -18.53 21.02 -29.58
N VAL A 108 -19.82 20.66 -29.49
CA VAL A 108 -20.70 21.16 -28.42
C VAL A 108 -20.28 20.60 -27.06
N TYR A 109 -19.94 19.32 -26.96
CA TYR A 109 -19.41 18.69 -25.75
C TYR A 109 -18.25 19.51 -25.17
N MET A 110 -17.26 19.87 -26.00
CA MET A 110 -16.06 20.59 -25.56
C MET A 110 -16.37 21.98 -24.97
N PHE A 111 -17.38 22.68 -25.48
CA PHE A 111 -17.80 23.98 -24.93
C PHE A 111 -18.67 23.86 -23.68
N VAL A 112 -19.42 22.76 -23.52
CA VAL A 112 -20.34 22.54 -22.39
C VAL A 112 -19.65 21.86 -21.20
N GLU A 113 -18.56 21.12 -21.43
CA GLU A 113 -17.77 20.42 -20.40
C GLU A 113 -17.46 21.32 -19.17
N VAL A 114 -16.93 22.52 -19.39
CA VAL A 114 -16.55 23.44 -18.29
C VAL A 114 -17.78 24.08 -17.60
N PRO A 115 -18.73 24.73 -18.31
CA PRO A 115 -19.94 25.28 -17.69
C PRO A 115 -20.76 24.25 -16.91
N SER A 116 -20.89 23.02 -17.42
CA SER A 116 -21.67 21.96 -16.79
C SER A 116 -21.08 21.53 -15.44
N ASN A 117 -19.75 21.45 -15.32
CA ASN A 117 -19.10 21.17 -14.02
C ASN A 117 -19.25 22.31 -13.00
N ILE A 118 -19.35 23.57 -13.45
CA ILE A 118 -19.64 24.70 -12.56
C ILE A 118 -21.07 24.56 -12.01
N LEU A 119 -22.02 24.14 -12.84
CA LEU A 119 -23.41 23.93 -12.43
C LEU A 119 -23.58 22.70 -11.52
N LEU A 120 -22.84 21.60 -11.79
CA LEU A 120 -22.74 20.42 -10.92
C LEU A 120 -22.38 20.79 -9.47
N LYS A 121 -21.40 21.68 -9.29
CA LYS A 121 -20.98 22.14 -7.94
C LYS A 121 -22.06 22.95 -7.21
N ARG A 122 -22.99 23.58 -7.94
CA ARG A 122 -24.10 24.35 -7.36
C ARG A 122 -25.34 23.51 -7.06
N LEU A 123 -25.67 22.56 -7.95
CA LEU A 123 -26.90 21.74 -7.86
C LEU A 123 -26.68 20.39 -7.15
N GLY A 124 -25.43 20.00 -6.93
CA GLY A 124 -25.05 18.73 -6.31
C GLY A 124 -25.10 17.53 -7.28
N PRO A 125 -24.18 16.56 -7.13
CA PRO A 125 -24.07 15.44 -8.06
C PRO A 125 -25.29 14.51 -8.06
N LYS A 126 -25.97 14.34 -6.91
CA LYS A 126 -27.13 13.46 -6.73
C LYS A 126 -28.32 13.75 -7.65
N TYR A 127 -28.53 15.02 -8.02
CA TYR A 127 -29.64 15.41 -8.90
C TYR A 127 -29.17 15.84 -10.29
N TYR A 128 -28.03 16.54 -10.38
CA TYR A 128 -27.55 17.06 -11.66
C TYR A 128 -27.04 15.96 -12.61
N LEU A 129 -26.30 14.97 -12.11
CA LEU A 129 -25.83 13.87 -12.98
C LEU A 129 -26.99 13.02 -13.53
N PRO A 130 -27.97 12.60 -12.70
CA PRO A 130 -29.20 11.98 -13.21
C PRO A 130 -29.97 12.84 -14.21
N LEU A 131 -30.08 14.16 -13.99
CA LEU A 131 -30.72 15.07 -14.94
C LEU A 131 -30.02 15.08 -16.30
N LEU A 132 -28.68 15.10 -16.33
CA LEU A 132 -27.91 14.99 -17.57
C LEU A 132 -28.15 13.65 -18.27
N VAL A 133 -28.15 12.53 -17.54
CA VAL A 133 -28.41 11.19 -18.09
C VAL A 133 -29.84 11.08 -18.64
N CYS A 134 -30.84 11.61 -17.94
CA CYS A 134 -32.23 11.68 -18.42
C CYS A 134 -32.35 12.54 -19.70
N GLY A 135 -31.74 13.72 -19.72
CA GLY A 135 -31.74 14.60 -20.89
C GLY A 135 -31.05 13.96 -22.10
N PHE A 136 -29.92 13.29 -21.87
CA PHE A 136 -29.24 12.48 -22.87
C PHE A 136 -30.15 11.36 -23.42
N GLY A 137 -30.77 10.57 -22.54
CA GLY A 137 -31.69 9.49 -22.93
C GLY A 137 -32.90 9.99 -23.72
N LEU A 138 -33.45 11.16 -23.36
CA LEU A 138 -34.53 11.82 -24.09
C LEU A 138 -34.10 12.24 -25.51
N VAL A 139 -32.93 12.85 -25.67
CA VAL A 139 -32.45 13.25 -27.01
C VAL A 139 -32.04 12.03 -27.85
N SER A 140 -31.53 10.97 -27.23
CA SER A 140 -31.29 9.68 -27.89
C SER A 140 -32.61 9.09 -28.40
N LEU A 141 -33.64 9.00 -27.54
CA LEU A 141 -34.99 8.56 -27.93
C LEU A 141 -35.56 9.41 -29.07
N CYS A 142 -35.42 10.75 -29.01
CA CYS A 142 -35.82 11.65 -30.09
C CYS A 142 -35.07 11.40 -31.41
N SER A 143 -33.83 10.89 -31.36
CA SER A 143 -33.04 10.56 -32.56
C SER A 143 -33.67 9.40 -33.35
N ALA A 144 -34.44 8.52 -32.71
CA ALA A 144 -35.24 7.48 -33.39
C ALA A 144 -36.31 8.05 -34.33
N PHE A 145 -36.72 9.30 -34.14
CA PHE A 145 -37.78 9.99 -34.90
C PHE A 145 -37.26 10.96 -35.97
N VAL A 146 -35.93 11.13 -36.07
CA VAL A 146 -35.33 12.05 -37.04
C VAL A 146 -35.52 11.56 -38.49
N GLN A 147 -35.93 12.44 -39.39
CA GLN A 147 -36.14 12.14 -40.82
C GLN A 147 -35.19 12.89 -41.77
N SER A 148 -34.30 13.75 -41.26
CA SER A 148 -33.37 14.53 -42.09
C SER A 148 -31.97 14.67 -41.49
N PHE A 149 -30.97 14.90 -42.34
CA PHE A 149 -29.60 15.25 -41.93
C PHE A 149 -29.56 16.42 -40.93
N GLY A 150 -30.35 17.46 -41.15
CA GLY A 150 -30.43 18.62 -40.26
C GLY A 150 -30.99 18.28 -38.88
N GLY A 151 -32.06 17.47 -38.83
CA GLY A 151 -32.61 16.97 -37.57
C GLY A 151 -31.60 16.13 -36.78
N LEU A 152 -30.80 15.30 -37.47
CA LEU A 152 -29.77 14.50 -36.81
C LEU A 152 -28.64 15.38 -36.29
N LEU A 153 -28.20 16.38 -37.06
CA LEU A 153 -27.19 17.35 -36.64
C LEU A 153 -27.60 18.07 -35.34
N VAL A 154 -28.87 18.50 -35.24
CA VAL A 154 -29.43 19.13 -34.04
C VAL A 154 -29.47 18.15 -32.87
N ALA A 155 -29.98 16.92 -33.07
CA ALA A 155 -30.01 15.92 -32.01
C ALA A 155 -28.60 15.59 -31.47
N ARG A 156 -27.60 15.45 -32.36
CA ARG A 156 -26.19 15.24 -31.99
C ARG A 156 -25.59 16.43 -31.22
N ALA A 157 -25.97 17.66 -31.56
CA ALA A 157 -25.58 18.85 -30.81
C ALA A 157 -26.13 18.80 -29.37
N PHE A 158 -27.43 18.51 -29.20
CA PHE A 158 -28.05 18.39 -27.87
C PHE A 158 -27.50 17.22 -27.04
N LEU A 159 -27.17 16.07 -27.66
CA LEU A 159 -26.45 14.99 -26.97
C LEU A 159 -25.10 15.48 -26.42
N GLY A 160 -24.38 16.33 -27.16
CA GLY A 160 -23.15 16.96 -26.71
C GLY A 160 -23.35 17.86 -25.48
N VAL A 161 -24.48 18.57 -25.38
CA VAL A 161 -24.84 19.38 -24.20
C VAL A 161 -25.01 18.50 -22.96
N PHE A 162 -25.78 17.41 -23.08
CA PHE A 162 -26.07 16.56 -21.92
C PHE A 162 -24.88 15.67 -21.53
N GLU A 163 -24.15 15.08 -22.49
CA GLU A 163 -23.03 14.18 -22.18
C GLU A 163 -21.79 14.91 -21.65
N GLY A 164 -21.57 16.16 -22.07
CA GLY A 164 -20.37 16.95 -21.74
C GLY A 164 -20.10 17.09 -20.24
N GLY A 165 -21.15 17.11 -19.41
CA GLY A 165 -21.02 17.17 -17.94
C GLY A 165 -20.85 15.82 -17.25
N VAL A 166 -21.20 14.70 -17.90
CA VAL A 166 -21.36 13.40 -17.24
C VAL A 166 -20.00 12.80 -16.84
N MET A 167 -19.06 12.69 -17.77
CA MET A 167 -17.73 12.11 -17.48
C MET A 167 -16.97 12.85 -16.36
N PRO A 168 -16.75 14.19 -16.45
CA PRO A 168 -16.04 14.92 -15.41
C PRO A 168 -16.86 15.02 -14.11
N GLY A 169 -18.19 15.06 -14.19
CA GLY A 169 -19.03 15.10 -13.00
C GLY A 169 -19.08 13.78 -12.24
N LEU A 170 -19.05 12.63 -12.92
CA LEU A 170 -18.88 11.33 -12.28
C LEU A 170 -17.48 11.20 -11.65
N ALA A 171 -16.44 11.76 -12.29
CA ALA A 171 -15.11 11.82 -11.69
C ALA A 171 -15.14 12.62 -10.36
N PHE A 172 -15.76 13.80 -10.36
CA PHE A 172 -15.97 14.62 -9.17
C PHE A 172 -16.78 13.87 -8.10
N PHE A 173 -17.89 13.23 -8.47
CA PHE A 173 -18.73 12.47 -7.54
C PHE A 173 -17.94 11.39 -6.78
N ILE A 174 -17.07 10.65 -7.47
CA ILE A 174 -16.21 9.62 -6.84
C ILE A 174 -15.19 10.29 -5.88
N THR A 175 -14.72 11.52 -6.15
CA THR A 175 -13.84 12.24 -5.20
C THR A 175 -14.48 12.52 -3.84
N CYS A 176 -15.81 12.58 -3.75
CA CYS A 176 -16.51 12.82 -2.49
C CYS A 176 -16.51 11.62 -1.50
N PHE A 177 -16.08 10.42 -1.92
CA PHE A 177 -16.17 9.18 -1.09
C PHE A 177 -14.85 8.41 -0.93
N TYR A 178 -13.85 8.68 -1.76
CA TYR A 178 -12.62 7.89 -1.82
C TYR A 178 -11.36 8.74 -1.62
N LYS A 179 -10.39 8.16 -0.91
CA LYS A 179 -9.10 8.79 -0.67
C LYS A 179 -8.31 8.94 -1.98
N ARG A 180 -7.37 9.90 -2.03
CA ARG A 180 -6.58 10.22 -3.24
C ARG A 180 -5.84 9.02 -3.85
N ASN A 181 -5.38 8.08 -3.02
CA ASN A 181 -4.73 6.82 -3.43
C ASN A 181 -5.71 5.69 -3.78
N GLU A 182 -7.02 5.88 -3.58
CA GLU A 182 -8.08 4.93 -3.92
C GLU A 182 -8.78 5.31 -5.25
N LEU A 183 -8.83 6.59 -5.58
CA LEU A 183 -9.57 7.12 -6.74
C LEU A 183 -9.16 6.50 -8.07
N LEU A 184 -7.86 6.30 -8.30
CA LEU A 184 -7.31 6.11 -9.64
C LEU A 184 -7.66 4.73 -10.23
N PHE A 185 -7.62 3.67 -9.41
CA PHE A 185 -8.14 2.36 -9.80
C PHE A 185 -9.65 2.40 -10.14
N ARG A 186 -10.45 3.16 -9.37
CA ARG A 186 -11.90 3.27 -9.53
C ARG A 186 -12.30 4.08 -10.76
N ILE A 187 -11.52 5.13 -11.06
CA ILE A 187 -11.61 5.86 -12.34
C ILE A 187 -11.29 4.92 -13.50
N GLY A 188 -10.27 4.08 -13.38
CA GLY A 188 -9.97 3.04 -14.37
C GLY A 188 -11.14 2.08 -14.64
N ILE A 189 -11.84 1.63 -13.57
CA ILE A 189 -13.02 0.76 -13.71
C ILE A 189 -14.14 1.47 -14.47
N TYR A 190 -14.61 2.65 -14.03
CA TYR A 190 -15.76 3.26 -14.71
C TYR A 190 -15.42 3.72 -16.13
N VAL A 191 -14.20 4.20 -16.41
CA VAL A 191 -13.82 4.58 -17.78
C VAL A 191 -13.74 3.37 -18.72
N SER A 192 -13.50 2.16 -18.20
CA SER A 192 -13.61 0.91 -18.98
C SER A 192 -15.03 0.62 -19.49
N ALA A 193 -16.06 1.32 -18.99
CA ALA A 193 -17.40 1.30 -19.56
C ALA A 193 -17.41 1.73 -21.04
N ALA A 194 -16.46 2.54 -21.50
CA ALA A 194 -16.32 2.90 -22.91
C ALA A 194 -16.06 1.66 -23.80
N SER A 195 -15.20 0.74 -23.37
CA SER A 195 -15.01 -0.55 -24.03
C SER A 195 -16.22 -1.47 -23.87
N LEU A 196 -16.84 -1.50 -22.68
CA LEU A 196 -18.01 -2.35 -22.42
C LEU A 196 -19.24 -1.92 -23.25
N ALA A 197 -19.42 -0.61 -23.47
CA ALA A 197 -20.42 -0.04 -24.37
C ALA A 197 -20.20 -0.47 -25.83
N GLY A 198 -18.93 -0.60 -26.27
CA GLY A 198 -18.58 -1.19 -27.57
C GLY A 198 -19.09 -2.62 -27.74
N ALA A 199 -18.89 -3.46 -26.72
CA ALA A 199 -19.38 -4.84 -26.71
C ALA A 199 -20.91 -4.91 -26.64
N PHE A 200 -21.54 -4.13 -25.75
CA PHE A 200 -23.00 -4.15 -25.57
C PHE A 200 -23.73 -3.57 -26.79
N GLY A 201 -23.23 -2.49 -27.39
CA GLY A 201 -23.84 -1.85 -28.57
C GLY A 201 -23.90 -2.78 -29.79
N GLY A 202 -22.86 -3.59 -30.04
CA GLY A 202 -22.87 -4.58 -31.14
C GLY A 202 -23.92 -5.68 -30.95
N LEU A 203 -24.04 -6.21 -29.72
CA LEU A 203 -25.08 -7.19 -29.36
C LEU A 203 -26.49 -6.57 -29.45
N LEU A 204 -26.69 -5.41 -28.84
CA LEU A 204 -27.97 -4.71 -28.78
C LEU A 204 -28.47 -4.37 -30.19
N ALA A 205 -27.61 -3.78 -31.03
CA ALA A 205 -27.94 -3.48 -32.41
C ALA A 205 -28.31 -4.73 -33.23
N THR A 206 -27.67 -5.87 -32.97
CA THR A 206 -27.98 -7.15 -33.62
C THR A 206 -29.37 -7.67 -33.24
N VAL A 207 -29.75 -7.55 -31.96
CA VAL A 207 -31.07 -7.99 -31.46
C VAL A 207 -32.18 -7.05 -31.94
N LEU A 208 -32.01 -5.73 -31.74
CA LEU A 208 -33.03 -4.73 -32.05
C LEU A 208 -33.32 -4.60 -33.56
N ALA A 209 -32.36 -4.96 -34.43
CA ALA A 209 -32.59 -5.01 -35.88
C ALA A 209 -33.51 -6.17 -36.33
N ARG A 210 -33.79 -7.16 -35.47
CA ARG A 210 -34.73 -8.26 -35.77
C ARG A 210 -36.17 -7.94 -35.42
N ILE A 211 -36.43 -6.84 -34.72
CA ILE A 211 -37.78 -6.42 -34.35
C ILE A 211 -38.51 -5.95 -35.63
N PRO A 212 -39.69 -6.51 -35.97
CA PRO A 212 -40.48 -6.09 -37.12
C PRO A 212 -40.85 -4.59 -37.07
N PRO A 213 -41.12 -3.93 -38.21
CA PRO A 213 -41.55 -2.53 -38.23
C PRO A 213 -42.82 -2.30 -37.39
N TRP A 214 -42.83 -1.24 -36.58
CA TRP A 214 -43.91 -0.93 -35.64
C TRP A 214 -44.06 0.59 -35.43
N GLY A 215 -45.17 1.04 -34.84
CA GLY A 215 -45.47 2.45 -34.59
C GLY A 215 -46.67 2.97 -35.39
N ALA A 216 -46.86 4.28 -35.39
CA ALA A 216 -47.96 4.94 -36.09
C ALA A 216 -47.72 4.96 -37.62
N SER A 217 -48.80 5.00 -38.41
CA SER A 217 -48.72 5.04 -39.88
C SER A 217 -47.94 6.24 -40.44
N THR A 218 -47.86 7.34 -39.68
CA THR A 218 -47.09 8.55 -40.02
C THR A 218 -45.60 8.45 -39.67
N MET A 219 -45.19 7.47 -38.85
CA MET A 219 -43.82 7.33 -38.36
C MET A 219 -43.52 5.87 -37.92
N ILE A 220 -42.99 5.09 -38.85
CA ILE A 220 -42.68 3.66 -38.65
C ILE A 220 -41.27 3.50 -38.07
N ILE A 221 -41.18 3.03 -36.84
CA ILE A 221 -39.94 2.66 -36.15
C ILE A 221 -39.51 1.26 -36.64
N HIS A 222 -38.29 1.17 -37.17
CA HIS A 222 -37.72 -0.07 -37.68
C HIS A 222 -36.19 0.01 -37.72
N THR A 223 -35.53 -1.13 -37.86
CA THR A 223 -34.07 -1.28 -38.02
C THR A 223 -33.25 -0.43 -37.02
N TRP A 224 -32.54 0.59 -37.49
CA TRP A 224 -31.68 1.45 -36.69
C TRP A 224 -32.45 2.34 -35.70
N ARG A 225 -33.72 2.68 -36.00
CA ARG A 225 -34.55 3.52 -35.12
C ARG A 225 -34.88 2.81 -33.81
N ASN A 226 -34.99 1.48 -33.84
CA ASN A 226 -35.18 0.66 -32.63
C ASN A 226 -34.03 0.86 -31.63
N ILE A 227 -32.79 1.01 -32.11
CA ILE A 227 -31.61 1.17 -31.25
C ILE A 227 -31.78 2.38 -30.34
N PHE A 228 -31.91 3.56 -30.94
CA PHE A 228 -32.07 4.82 -30.21
C PHE A 228 -33.34 4.89 -29.37
N PHE A 229 -34.45 4.28 -29.82
CA PHE A 229 -35.70 4.28 -29.07
C PHE A 229 -35.56 3.49 -27.75
N PHE A 230 -35.13 2.23 -27.81
CA PHE A 230 -35.03 1.37 -26.63
C PHE A 230 -33.85 1.76 -25.72
N GLU A 231 -32.72 2.17 -26.30
CA GLU A 231 -31.58 2.72 -25.55
C GLU A 231 -31.96 4.00 -24.81
N GLY A 232 -32.58 4.96 -25.49
CA GLY A 232 -32.99 6.23 -24.91
C GLY A 232 -34.00 6.04 -23.78
N LEU A 233 -35.00 5.17 -23.99
CA LEU A 233 -35.98 4.80 -22.95
C LEU A 233 -35.31 4.15 -21.73
N LEU A 234 -34.43 3.16 -21.94
CA LEU A 234 -33.68 2.51 -20.86
C LEU A 234 -32.80 3.52 -20.10
N THR A 235 -32.18 4.45 -20.81
CA THR A 235 -31.32 5.49 -20.24
C THR A 235 -32.13 6.48 -19.40
N ILE A 236 -33.34 6.86 -19.84
CA ILE A 236 -34.27 7.66 -19.03
C ILE A 236 -34.66 6.90 -17.75
N LEU A 237 -35.01 5.62 -17.83
CA LEU A 237 -35.41 4.83 -16.66
C LEU A 237 -34.27 4.69 -15.64
N ILE A 238 -33.05 4.42 -16.10
CA ILE A 238 -31.86 4.37 -15.25
C ILE A 238 -31.54 5.76 -14.65
N GLY A 239 -31.64 6.82 -15.45
CA GLY A 239 -31.46 8.19 -15.01
C GLY A 239 -32.46 8.58 -13.92
N LEU A 240 -33.75 8.29 -14.09
CA LEU A 240 -34.80 8.57 -13.11
C LEU A 240 -34.65 7.72 -11.83
N GLY A 241 -34.10 6.50 -11.94
CA GLY A 241 -33.80 5.64 -10.79
C GLY A 241 -32.55 6.05 -10.00
N ALA A 242 -31.59 6.73 -10.64
CA ALA A 242 -30.29 7.04 -10.04
C ALA A 242 -30.34 7.90 -8.75
N PRO A 243 -31.17 8.95 -8.60
CA PRO A 243 -31.23 9.76 -7.37
C PRO A 243 -31.60 8.98 -6.10
N PHE A 244 -32.29 7.85 -6.25
CA PHE A 244 -32.65 6.96 -5.13
C PHE A 244 -31.46 6.10 -4.66
N LEU A 245 -30.56 5.75 -5.57
CA LEU A 245 -29.37 4.94 -5.28
C LEU A 245 -28.16 5.80 -4.89
N MET A 246 -28.08 7.03 -5.41
CA MET A 246 -26.93 7.92 -5.34
C MET A 246 -26.89 8.72 -4.02
N PRO A 247 -25.95 8.44 -3.09
CA PRO A 247 -25.80 9.23 -1.86
C PRO A 247 -25.27 10.64 -2.16
N SER A 248 -25.64 11.64 -1.35
CA SER A 248 -25.16 13.02 -1.53
C SER A 248 -23.76 13.24 -0.96
N SER A 249 -23.45 12.58 0.16
CA SER A 249 -22.21 12.69 0.92
C SER A 249 -21.89 11.37 1.67
N PRO A 250 -20.67 11.19 2.22
CA PRO A 250 -20.34 10.07 3.10
C PRO A 250 -21.23 9.98 4.35
N GLU A 251 -21.65 11.13 4.91
CA GLU A 251 -22.56 11.23 6.05
C GLU A 251 -23.98 10.71 5.70
N GLU A 252 -24.43 10.90 4.45
CA GLU A 252 -25.76 10.49 3.95
C GLU A 252 -25.80 9.09 3.29
N CYS A 253 -24.76 8.26 3.46
CA CYS A 253 -24.71 6.94 2.83
C CYS A 253 -25.74 5.95 3.43
N TRP A 254 -26.89 5.81 2.78
CA TRP A 254 -28.02 4.97 3.20
C TRP A 254 -27.67 3.50 3.49
N PHE A 255 -26.68 2.93 2.78
CA PHE A 255 -26.22 1.54 2.92
C PHE A 255 -25.08 1.34 3.95
N LEU A 256 -24.59 2.41 4.59
CA LEU A 256 -23.61 2.36 5.68
C LEU A 256 -24.30 2.51 7.03
N THR A 257 -23.82 1.78 8.04
CA THR A 257 -24.22 2.00 9.44
C THR A 257 -23.65 3.32 9.97
N GLU A 258 -24.16 3.81 11.10
CA GLU A 258 -23.71 5.06 11.72
C GLU A 258 -22.18 5.11 11.96
N ARG A 259 -21.62 4.07 12.60
CA ARG A 259 -20.16 3.92 12.75
C ARG A 259 -19.42 3.90 11.41
N GLU A 260 -19.96 3.24 10.40
CA GLU A 260 -19.34 3.18 9.07
C GLU A 260 -19.39 4.53 8.33
N ARG A 261 -20.45 5.35 8.53
CA ARG A 261 -20.54 6.73 8.03
C ARG A 261 -19.52 7.63 8.71
N MET A 262 -19.39 7.54 10.03
CA MET A 262 -18.34 8.27 10.78
C MET A 262 -16.94 7.93 10.26
N ILE A 263 -16.63 6.65 10.03
CA ILE A 263 -15.37 6.22 9.38
C ILE A 263 -15.27 6.80 7.96
N ALA A 264 -16.32 6.70 7.15
CA ALA A 264 -16.32 7.19 5.76
C ALA A 264 -16.08 8.71 5.65
N THR A 265 -16.60 9.50 6.58
CA THR A 265 -16.39 10.95 6.66
C THR A 265 -15.03 11.29 7.25
N GLN A 266 -14.73 10.82 8.47
CA GLN A 266 -13.50 11.20 9.18
C GLN A 266 -12.23 10.72 8.45
N ARG A 267 -12.28 9.58 7.73
CA ARG A 267 -11.12 9.11 6.95
C ARG A 267 -10.71 10.04 5.81
N LEU A 268 -11.62 10.90 5.32
CA LEU A 268 -11.31 11.90 4.31
C LEU A 268 -10.66 13.13 4.97
N VAL A 269 -11.21 13.57 6.11
CA VAL A 269 -10.72 14.70 6.91
C VAL A 269 -9.30 14.45 7.46
N LEU A 270 -9.04 13.30 8.07
CA LEU A 270 -7.80 12.99 8.82
C LEU A 270 -6.50 12.86 7.98
N ARG A 271 -6.55 13.07 6.66
CA ARG A 271 -5.34 13.26 5.81
C ARG A 271 -5.41 14.50 4.90
N GLY A 272 -6.40 15.38 5.10
CA GLY A 272 -6.59 16.63 4.36
C GLY A 272 -5.69 17.78 4.82
N GLY A 273 -4.36 17.59 4.94
CA GLY A 273 -3.43 18.66 5.38
C GLY A 273 -3.20 19.80 4.36
N ALA A 274 -3.99 19.84 3.30
CA ALA A 274 -4.26 21.04 2.50
C ALA A 274 -5.79 21.14 2.42
N ASP A 275 -6.30 22.32 2.79
CA ASP A 275 -7.73 22.61 2.90
C ASP A 275 -8.47 22.17 1.63
N GLU A 276 -9.44 21.26 1.76
CA GLU A 276 -10.20 20.79 0.59
C GLU A 276 -11.21 21.85 0.09
N ASN A 277 -11.43 22.91 0.88
CA ASN A 277 -12.14 24.13 0.49
C ASN A 277 -11.21 25.22 -0.09
N GLU A 278 -9.94 24.92 -0.39
CA GLU A 278 -9.01 25.81 -1.10
C GLU A 278 -9.66 26.35 -2.40
N LYS A 279 -10.11 27.60 -2.35
CA LYS A 279 -10.79 28.25 -3.48
C LYS A 279 -9.84 28.29 -4.68
N THR A 280 -10.35 27.90 -5.85
CA THR A 280 -9.52 27.82 -7.06
C THR A 280 -9.22 29.22 -7.62
N GLU A 281 -8.17 29.85 -7.08
CA GLU A 281 -7.66 31.14 -7.53
C GLU A 281 -7.00 31.09 -8.92
N VAL A 282 -6.90 32.25 -9.56
CA VAL A 282 -6.34 32.42 -10.91
C VAL A 282 -4.87 31.96 -10.99
N HIS A 283 -4.09 32.08 -9.92
CA HIS A 283 -2.70 31.62 -9.92
C HIS A 283 -2.58 30.09 -9.95
N HIS A 284 -3.51 29.35 -9.32
CA HIS A 284 -3.60 27.89 -9.44
C HIS A 284 -3.85 27.47 -10.88
N VAL A 285 -4.76 28.16 -11.58
CA VAL A 285 -5.06 27.92 -13.00
C VAL A 285 -3.81 28.16 -13.84
N LYS A 286 -3.14 29.30 -13.66
CA LYS A 286 -1.89 29.63 -14.36
C LYS A 286 -0.78 28.61 -14.08
N ARG A 287 -0.65 28.11 -12.85
CA ARG A 287 0.35 27.06 -12.52
C ARG A 287 0.03 25.72 -13.18
N ALA A 288 -1.23 25.29 -13.18
CA ALA A 288 -1.67 24.07 -13.84
C ALA A 288 -1.45 24.13 -15.37
N MET A 289 -1.81 25.25 -16.00
CA MET A 289 -1.58 25.47 -17.43
C MET A 289 -0.09 25.59 -17.81
N LEU A 290 0.79 25.99 -16.88
CA LEU A 290 2.24 26.04 -17.11
C LEU A 290 2.99 24.78 -16.68
N ASN A 291 2.30 23.70 -16.29
CA ASN A 291 2.94 22.41 -15.98
C ASN A 291 3.17 21.62 -17.28
N ILE A 292 4.43 21.47 -17.69
CA ILE A 292 4.81 20.70 -18.90
C ILE A 292 4.30 19.25 -18.88
N THR A 293 4.11 18.66 -17.69
CA THR A 293 3.51 17.32 -17.55
C THR A 293 2.07 17.27 -18.05
N ASN A 294 1.31 18.35 -17.85
CA ASN A 294 -0.06 18.44 -18.34
C ASN A 294 -0.10 18.52 -19.87
N TYR A 295 0.87 19.16 -20.53
CA TYR A 295 0.93 19.22 -22.00
C TYR A 295 1.17 17.85 -22.63
N PHE A 296 2.19 17.11 -22.20
CA PHE A 296 2.43 15.79 -22.81
C PHE A 296 1.37 14.76 -22.42
N CYS A 297 0.73 14.88 -21.24
CA CYS A 297 -0.43 14.05 -20.89
C CYS A 297 -1.68 14.42 -21.69
N ALA A 298 -1.95 15.71 -21.93
CA ALA A 298 -3.05 16.18 -22.78
C ALA A 298 -2.88 15.73 -24.23
N LEU A 299 -1.68 15.89 -24.80
CA LEU A 299 -1.36 15.43 -26.16
C LEU A 299 -1.40 13.89 -26.26
N GLY A 300 -0.89 13.17 -25.26
CA GLY A 300 -0.97 11.71 -25.20
C GLY A 300 -2.42 11.22 -25.15
N PHE A 301 -3.26 11.85 -24.32
CA PHE A 301 -4.70 11.57 -24.27
C PHE A 301 -5.36 11.91 -25.61
N PHE A 302 -5.07 13.07 -26.20
CA PHE A 302 -5.60 13.49 -27.51
C PHE A 302 -5.34 12.42 -28.59
N PHE A 303 -4.10 11.95 -28.74
CA PHE A 303 -3.76 10.92 -29.73
C PHE A 303 -4.41 9.57 -29.44
N ILE A 304 -4.48 9.12 -28.18
CA ILE A 304 -5.25 7.94 -27.80
C ILE A 304 -6.73 8.11 -28.14
N ASN A 305 -7.31 9.28 -27.89
CA ASN A 305 -8.72 9.55 -28.08
C ASN A 305 -9.12 9.58 -29.57
N ILE A 306 -8.22 9.98 -30.49
CA ILE A 306 -8.41 9.80 -31.93
C ILE A 306 -8.73 8.33 -32.24
N THR A 307 -7.92 7.41 -31.70
CA THR A 307 -8.11 5.97 -31.89
C THR A 307 -9.35 5.44 -31.17
N VAL A 308 -9.54 5.76 -29.89
CA VAL A 308 -10.68 5.24 -29.11
C VAL A 308 -12.01 5.68 -29.70
N GLN A 309 -12.18 6.96 -30.04
CA GLN A 309 -13.42 7.43 -30.69
C GLN A 309 -13.53 6.95 -32.14
N GLY A 310 -12.43 6.95 -32.90
CA GLY A 310 -12.44 6.52 -34.31
C GLY A 310 -12.81 5.05 -34.46
N ILE A 311 -12.26 4.18 -33.63
CA ILE A 311 -12.64 2.77 -33.58
C ILE A 311 -14.09 2.61 -33.09
N SER A 312 -14.52 3.35 -32.06
CA SER A 312 -15.93 3.30 -31.58
C SER A 312 -16.96 3.70 -32.63
N LEU A 313 -16.68 4.74 -33.41
CA LEU A 313 -17.60 5.24 -34.44
C LEU A 313 -17.59 4.39 -35.73
N PHE A 314 -16.44 3.85 -36.11
CA PHE A 314 -16.24 3.27 -37.45
C PHE A 314 -15.97 1.77 -37.48
N MET A 315 -15.70 1.08 -36.36
CA MET A 315 -15.43 -0.37 -36.37
C MET A 315 -16.52 -1.19 -37.11
N PRO A 316 -17.84 -0.98 -36.89
CA PRO A 316 -18.86 -1.73 -37.63
C PRO A 316 -18.82 -1.49 -39.15
N THR A 317 -18.42 -0.28 -39.58
CA THR A 317 -18.23 0.05 -41.01
C THR A 317 -16.99 -0.64 -41.56
N ILE A 318 -15.84 -0.52 -40.86
CA ILE A 318 -14.59 -1.19 -41.24
C ILE A 318 -14.78 -2.71 -41.37
N LEU A 319 -15.45 -3.35 -40.41
CA LEU A 319 -15.74 -4.79 -40.43
C LEU A 319 -16.68 -5.19 -41.58
N LYS A 320 -17.65 -4.33 -41.94
CA LYS A 320 -18.53 -4.55 -43.11
C LYS A 320 -17.75 -4.46 -44.42
N ASP A 321 -16.83 -3.52 -44.52
CA ASP A 321 -15.97 -3.30 -45.68
C ASP A 321 -14.88 -4.38 -45.86
N LEU A 322 -14.70 -5.27 -44.87
CA LEU A 322 -13.98 -6.55 -45.03
C LEU A 322 -14.80 -7.63 -45.76
N GLY A 323 -16.02 -7.34 -46.21
CA GLY A 323 -16.89 -8.27 -46.94
C GLY A 323 -17.89 -9.03 -46.06
N TRP A 324 -18.20 -8.53 -44.86
CA TRP A 324 -19.15 -9.17 -43.93
C TRP A 324 -20.51 -8.49 -43.91
N THR A 325 -21.57 -9.26 -43.63
CA THR A 325 -22.93 -8.72 -43.46
C THR A 325 -23.01 -7.81 -42.25
N ALA A 326 -23.92 -6.85 -42.24
CA ALA A 326 -24.05 -5.89 -41.12
C ALA A 326 -24.18 -6.61 -39.76
N THR A 327 -25.01 -7.64 -39.68
CA THR A 327 -25.17 -8.49 -38.49
C THR A 327 -23.88 -9.21 -38.09
N LYS A 328 -23.12 -9.74 -39.05
CA LYS A 328 -21.83 -10.39 -38.75
C LYS A 328 -20.82 -9.37 -38.22
N SER A 329 -20.71 -8.20 -38.85
CA SER A 329 -19.85 -7.10 -38.40
C SER A 329 -20.18 -6.62 -36.98
N GLN A 330 -21.46 -6.60 -36.61
CA GLN A 330 -21.93 -6.19 -35.28
C GLN A 330 -21.67 -7.23 -34.19
N LEU A 331 -21.69 -8.52 -34.53
CA LEU A 331 -21.28 -9.58 -33.61
C LEU A 331 -19.75 -9.67 -33.50
N TYR A 332 -19.02 -9.42 -34.59
CA TYR A 332 -17.55 -9.48 -34.62
C TYR A 332 -16.89 -8.26 -33.98
N SER A 333 -17.58 -7.14 -33.78
CA SER A 333 -17.03 -6.05 -32.96
C SER A 333 -16.96 -6.40 -31.47
N VAL A 334 -17.80 -7.32 -30.98
CA VAL A 334 -17.97 -7.62 -29.55
C VAL A 334 -16.67 -8.19 -28.91
N PRO A 335 -16.00 -9.22 -29.45
CA PRO A 335 -14.84 -9.81 -28.78
C PRO A 335 -13.64 -8.86 -28.61
N PRO A 336 -13.22 -8.05 -29.62
CA PRO A 336 -12.20 -7.02 -29.43
C PRO A 336 -12.47 -6.05 -28.28
N TYR A 337 -13.74 -5.66 -28.08
CA TYR A 337 -14.17 -4.77 -26.99
C TYR A 337 -14.14 -5.44 -25.62
N VAL A 338 -14.55 -6.72 -25.53
CA VAL A 338 -14.47 -7.50 -24.28
C VAL A 338 -13.00 -7.66 -23.85
N CYS A 339 -12.11 -8.04 -24.78
CA CYS A 339 -10.68 -8.13 -24.51
C CYS A 339 -10.08 -6.79 -24.05
N ALA A 340 -10.46 -5.69 -24.71
CA ALA A 340 -10.01 -4.35 -24.34
C ALA A 340 -10.50 -3.92 -22.94
N CYS A 341 -11.73 -4.27 -22.56
CA CYS A 341 -12.27 -3.98 -21.22
C CYS A 341 -11.47 -4.71 -20.14
N VAL A 342 -11.27 -6.02 -20.28
CA VAL A 342 -10.50 -6.84 -19.33
C VAL A 342 -9.06 -6.32 -19.20
N ILE A 343 -8.40 -6.02 -20.32
CA ILE A 343 -7.01 -5.53 -20.33
C ILE A 343 -6.92 -4.10 -19.76
N ALA A 344 -7.86 -3.20 -20.07
CA ALA A 344 -7.86 -1.85 -19.49
C ALA A 344 -7.99 -1.87 -17.96
N ILE A 345 -8.85 -2.72 -17.40
CA ILE A 345 -8.99 -2.89 -15.95
C ILE A 345 -7.71 -3.51 -15.34
N ALA A 346 -7.15 -4.54 -15.98
CA ALA A 346 -5.92 -5.19 -15.50
C ALA A 346 -4.71 -4.22 -15.53
N VAL A 347 -4.56 -3.45 -16.60
CA VAL A 347 -3.51 -2.42 -16.71
C VAL A 347 -3.72 -1.31 -15.70
N ALA A 348 -4.95 -0.84 -15.48
CA ALA A 348 -5.24 0.14 -14.43
C ALA A 348 -4.80 -0.38 -13.05
N PHE A 349 -5.16 -1.62 -12.69
CA PHE A 349 -4.78 -2.25 -11.43
C PHE A 349 -3.25 -2.38 -11.25
N ILE A 350 -2.56 -2.94 -12.25
CA ILE A 350 -1.11 -3.20 -12.19
C ILE A 350 -0.32 -1.87 -12.19
N SER A 351 -0.76 -0.89 -12.99
CA SER A 351 -0.17 0.44 -13.09
C SER A 351 -0.28 1.23 -11.78
N ASP A 352 -1.40 1.08 -11.06
CA ASP A 352 -1.59 1.67 -9.73
C ASP A 352 -0.73 0.98 -8.67
N LYS A 353 -0.76 -0.36 -8.59
CA LYS A 353 0.03 -1.14 -7.62
C LYS A 353 1.54 -0.92 -7.76
N THR A 354 2.04 -0.69 -8.97
CA THR A 354 3.48 -0.53 -9.24
C THR A 354 3.96 0.91 -9.37
N ASN A 355 3.06 1.90 -9.42
CA ASN A 355 3.38 3.33 -9.58
C ASN A 355 4.30 3.66 -10.79
N ARG A 356 4.16 2.90 -11.90
CA ARG A 356 5.02 3.02 -13.11
C ARG A 356 4.23 3.39 -14.37
N ARG A 357 3.28 4.32 -14.24
CA ARG A 357 2.26 4.62 -15.27
C ARG A 357 2.81 4.88 -16.67
N GLY A 358 3.89 5.68 -16.79
CA GLY A 358 4.54 5.95 -18.07
C GLY A 358 5.05 4.71 -18.80
N ILE A 359 5.56 3.69 -18.08
CA ILE A 359 6.03 2.44 -18.69
C ILE A 359 4.86 1.67 -19.31
N TYR A 360 3.73 1.53 -18.61
CA TYR A 360 2.58 0.81 -19.17
C TYR A 360 2.00 1.53 -20.38
N LEU A 361 1.96 2.87 -20.38
CA LEU A 361 1.57 3.65 -21.56
C LEU A 361 2.49 3.39 -22.76
N ALA A 362 3.81 3.33 -22.53
CA ALA A 362 4.80 3.03 -23.57
C ALA A 362 4.74 1.57 -24.06
N ILE A 363 4.40 0.60 -23.20
CA ILE A 363 4.28 -0.81 -23.57
C ILE A 363 2.98 -1.08 -24.33
N PHE A 364 1.83 -0.64 -23.81
CA PHE A 364 0.52 -1.00 -24.36
C PHE A 364 0.19 -0.29 -25.69
N THR A 365 0.83 0.84 -26.01
CA THR A 365 0.70 1.43 -27.36
C THR A 365 1.37 0.57 -28.46
N LEU A 366 2.34 -0.30 -28.14
CA LEU A 366 3.03 -1.14 -29.13
C LEU A 366 2.08 -2.12 -29.86
N PRO A 367 1.18 -2.86 -29.19
CA PRO A 367 0.07 -3.56 -29.84
C PRO A 367 -0.75 -2.68 -30.80
N ALA A 368 -1.08 -1.45 -30.42
CA ALA A 368 -1.88 -0.58 -31.29
C ALA A 368 -1.11 -0.13 -32.55
N ILE A 369 0.20 0.14 -32.43
CA ILE A 369 1.09 0.40 -33.57
C ILE A 369 1.13 -0.81 -34.51
N ALA A 370 1.32 -2.02 -33.98
CA ALA A 370 1.31 -3.26 -34.76
C ALA A 370 -0.05 -3.49 -35.45
N GLY A 371 -1.15 -3.30 -34.72
CA GLY A 371 -2.50 -3.46 -35.24
C GLY A 371 -2.86 -2.48 -36.36
N PHE A 372 -2.51 -1.18 -36.23
CA PHE A 372 -2.70 -0.22 -37.32
C PHE A 372 -1.77 -0.48 -38.51
N SER A 373 -0.56 -0.98 -38.27
CA SER A 373 0.32 -1.44 -39.36
C SER A 373 -0.31 -2.59 -40.14
N ILE A 374 -0.87 -3.58 -39.45
CA ILE A 374 -1.65 -4.66 -40.06
C ILE A 374 -2.84 -4.11 -40.85
N MET A 375 -3.65 -3.22 -40.29
CA MET A 375 -4.79 -2.62 -40.99
C MET A 375 -4.37 -1.86 -42.28
N ARG A 376 -3.20 -1.21 -42.24
CA ARG A 376 -2.68 -0.39 -43.34
C ARG A 376 -2.07 -1.19 -44.50
N TRP A 377 -1.42 -2.32 -44.22
CA TRP A 377 -0.63 -3.06 -45.23
C TRP A 377 -1.08 -4.50 -45.48
N ALA A 378 -1.77 -5.17 -44.55
CA ALA A 378 -2.29 -6.51 -44.80
C ALA A 378 -3.41 -6.48 -45.85
N THR A 379 -3.51 -7.56 -46.63
CA THR A 379 -4.58 -7.77 -47.61
C THR A 379 -5.66 -8.72 -47.11
N ASP A 380 -5.31 -9.69 -46.26
CA ASP A 380 -6.22 -10.71 -45.74
C ASP A 380 -7.23 -10.14 -44.69
N PRO A 381 -8.54 -10.39 -44.85
CA PRO A 381 -9.57 -9.92 -43.92
C PRO A 381 -9.46 -10.45 -42.48
N ASN A 382 -9.03 -11.70 -42.28
CA ASN A 382 -8.89 -12.30 -40.96
C ASN A 382 -7.65 -11.75 -40.23
N VAL A 383 -6.56 -11.52 -40.96
CA VAL A 383 -5.37 -10.84 -40.44
C VAL A 383 -5.71 -9.41 -40.02
N LYS A 384 -6.49 -8.66 -40.82
CA LYS A 384 -7.02 -7.35 -40.43
C LYS A 384 -7.89 -7.41 -39.17
N TYR A 385 -8.74 -8.42 -39.05
CA TYR A 385 -9.54 -8.63 -37.83
C TYR A 385 -8.66 -8.87 -36.59
N GLY A 386 -7.58 -9.64 -36.71
CA GLY A 386 -6.54 -9.74 -35.68
C GLY A 386 -5.88 -8.39 -35.35
N GLY A 387 -5.64 -7.55 -36.36
CA GLY A 387 -5.18 -6.17 -36.17
C GLY A 387 -6.13 -5.32 -35.32
N ILE A 388 -7.44 -5.51 -35.44
CA ILE A 388 -8.45 -4.80 -34.62
C ILE A 388 -8.35 -5.18 -33.14
N PHE A 389 -8.10 -6.45 -32.80
CA PHE A 389 -7.81 -6.83 -31.41
C PHE A 389 -6.58 -6.09 -30.87
N LEU A 390 -5.48 -6.07 -31.63
CA LEU A 390 -4.25 -5.40 -31.20
C LEU A 390 -4.44 -3.88 -31.01
N ILE A 391 -5.25 -3.24 -31.85
CA ILE A 391 -5.66 -1.84 -31.68
C ILE A 391 -6.46 -1.63 -30.40
N THR A 392 -7.51 -2.43 -30.16
CA THR A 392 -8.41 -2.21 -29.03
C THR A 392 -7.73 -2.48 -27.69
N ILE A 393 -6.94 -3.55 -27.56
CA ILE A 393 -6.22 -3.86 -26.32
C ILE A 393 -5.10 -2.86 -26.02
N GLY A 394 -4.53 -2.22 -27.03
CA GLY A 394 -3.43 -1.27 -26.86
C GLY A 394 -3.86 0.17 -26.58
N ALA A 395 -4.93 0.64 -27.24
CA ALA A 395 -5.35 2.04 -27.14
C ALA A 395 -6.27 2.32 -25.94
N PHE A 396 -7.18 1.41 -25.59
CA PHE A 396 -8.17 1.66 -24.54
C PHE A 396 -7.58 1.87 -23.12
N PRO A 397 -6.49 1.21 -22.70
CA PRO A 397 -5.82 1.53 -21.43
C PRO A 397 -5.21 2.94 -21.37
N GLY A 398 -4.96 3.58 -22.53
CA GLY A 398 -4.20 4.83 -22.63
C GLY A 398 -4.89 6.05 -22.01
N GLY A 399 -6.21 6.16 -22.18
CA GLY A 399 -7.01 7.30 -21.70
C GLY A 399 -6.95 7.45 -20.17
N PRO A 400 -7.35 6.42 -19.40
CA PRO A 400 -7.17 6.40 -17.95
C PRO A 400 -5.72 6.64 -17.53
N GLY A 401 -4.74 6.04 -18.23
CA GLY A 401 -3.33 6.14 -17.88
C GLY A 401 -2.75 7.55 -17.96
N PHE A 402 -3.05 8.33 -19.02
CA PHE A 402 -2.56 9.71 -19.14
C PHE A 402 -3.24 10.67 -18.16
N LEU A 403 -4.56 10.53 -17.96
CA LEU A 403 -5.29 11.31 -16.96
C LEU A 403 -4.75 11.07 -15.54
N ALA A 404 -4.51 9.80 -15.22
CA ALA A 404 -3.89 9.36 -13.97
C ALA A 404 -2.45 9.89 -13.81
N TRP A 405 -1.67 9.95 -14.89
CA TRP A 405 -0.28 10.44 -14.83
C TRP A 405 -0.21 11.95 -14.61
N SER A 406 -1.11 12.73 -15.23
CA SER A 406 -1.29 14.16 -14.95
C SER A 406 -1.66 14.41 -13.48
N ALA A 407 -2.69 13.73 -12.97
CA ALA A 407 -3.19 13.93 -11.60
C ALA A 407 -2.12 13.73 -10.51
N ASN A 408 -1.20 12.78 -10.71
CA ASN A 408 -0.09 12.52 -9.78
C ASN A 408 1.00 13.61 -9.83
N ASN A 409 1.24 14.23 -11.00
CA ASN A 409 2.24 15.27 -11.18
C ASN A 409 1.70 16.70 -10.94
N ALA A 410 0.47 16.81 -10.47
CA ALA A 410 -0.12 18.03 -9.93
C ALA A 410 -0.12 17.97 -8.39
N ALA A 411 0.61 18.90 -7.77
CA ALA A 411 0.59 19.12 -6.31
C ALA A 411 -0.33 20.28 -5.95
N GLY A 412 -1.07 20.16 -4.84
CA GLY A 412 -2.16 21.05 -4.46
C GLY A 412 -3.54 20.52 -4.92
N PRO A 413 -4.60 20.56 -4.08
CA PRO A 413 -5.96 20.18 -4.47
C PRO A 413 -6.47 20.98 -5.68
N ALA A 414 -6.40 22.32 -5.63
CA ALA A 414 -6.89 23.19 -6.69
C ALA A 414 -6.14 22.96 -8.01
N ILE A 415 -4.80 22.93 -7.98
CA ILE A 415 -3.96 22.70 -9.16
C ILE A 415 -4.24 21.32 -9.78
N ARG A 416 -4.49 20.27 -8.98
CA ARG A 416 -4.85 18.94 -9.49
C ARG A 416 -6.19 18.95 -10.20
N SER A 417 -7.22 19.55 -9.61
CA SER A 417 -8.55 19.66 -10.23
C SER A 417 -8.49 20.37 -11.59
N VAL A 418 -7.71 21.45 -11.70
CA VAL A 418 -7.52 22.17 -12.97
C VAL A 418 -6.70 21.34 -13.96
N SER A 419 -5.65 20.65 -13.49
CA SER A 419 -4.79 19.80 -14.34
C SER A 419 -5.56 18.63 -14.97
N THR A 420 -6.45 17.97 -14.22
CA THR A 420 -7.28 16.88 -14.74
C THR A 420 -8.33 17.39 -15.72
N ALA A 421 -8.99 18.52 -15.42
CA ALA A 421 -9.96 19.13 -16.34
C ALA A 421 -9.28 19.53 -17.65
N TYR A 422 -8.17 20.26 -17.59
CA TYR A 422 -7.40 20.71 -18.75
C TYR A 422 -6.96 19.56 -19.67
N VAL A 423 -6.48 18.44 -19.08
CA VAL A 423 -6.08 17.24 -19.84
C VAL A 423 -7.29 16.57 -20.51
N VAL A 424 -8.45 16.50 -19.85
CA VAL A 424 -9.68 15.97 -20.47
C VAL A 424 -10.15 16.89 -21.59
N THR A 425 -10.30 18.20 -21.35
CA THR A 425 -10.82 19.15 -22.35
C THR A 425 -9.98 19.15 -23.64
N LEU A 426 -8.65 19.21 -23.53
CA LEU A 426 -7.75 19.10 -24.69
C LEU A 426 -7.78 17.70 -25.31
N GLY A 427 -7.86 16.66 -24.48
CA GLY A 427 -7.97 15.28 -24.91
C GLY A 427 -9.24 15.01 -25.74
N THR A 428 -10.36 15.61 -25.36
CA THR A 428 -11.66 15.53 -26.04
C THR A 428 -11.61 16.06 -27.46
N ALA A 429 -10.78 17.08 -27.76
CA ALA A 429 -10.58 17.56 -29.12
C ALA A 429 -10.07 16.47 -30.10
N GLY A 430 -9.41 15.42 -29.58
CA GLY A 430 -9.03 14.25 -30.37
C GLY A 430 -10.24 13.50 -30.95
N GLY A 431 -11.40 13.58 -30.30
CA GLY A 431 -12.66 13.06 -30.81
C GLY A 431 -13.14 13.80 -32.06
N ILE A 432 -12.92 15.11 -32.17
CA ILE A 432 -13.21 15.87 -33.40
C ILE A 432 -12.36 15.31 -34.54
N LEU A 433 -11.04 15.19 -34.36
CA LEU A 433 -10.15 14.64 -35.40
C LEU A 433 -10.49 13.17 -35.73
N ALA A 434 -10.89 12.36 -34.74
CA ALA A 434 -11.33 10.98 -34.93
C ALA A 434 -12.42 10.84 -36.00
N THR A 435 -13.41 11.73 -35.98
CA THR A 435 -14.52 11.72 -36.94
C THR A 435 -14.08 11.91 -38.38
N TRP A 436 -12.93 12.54 -38.63
CA TRP A 436 -12.38 12.79 -39.96
C TRP A 436 -11.33 11.75 -40.41
N THR A 437 -10.94 10.80 -39.55
CA THR A 437 -10.00 9.75 -39.93
C THR A 437 -10.57 8.79 -40.97
N TYR A 438 -11.86 8.45 -40.90
CA TYR A 438 -12.53 7.52 -41.82
C TYR A 438 -13.54 8.26 -42.70
N THR A 439 -13.18 8.52 -43.96
CA THR A 439 -14.04 9.24 -44.92
C THR A 439 -14.52 8.33 -46.05
N SER A 440 -15.64 8.70 -46.67
CA SER A 440 -16.24 8.00 -47.83
C SER A 440 -15.31 7.90 -49.05
N LYS A 441 -14.36 8.84 -49.21
CA LYS A 441 -13.37 8.83 -50.30
C LYS A 441 -12.24 7.81 -50.10
N ASP A 442 -11.95 7.44 -48.86
CA ASP A 442 -10.83 6.55 -48.47
C ASP A 442 -11.31 5.08 -48.32
N ALA A 443 -12.62 4.85 -48.35
CA ALA A 443 -13.26 3.54 -48.29
C ALA A 443 -12.98 2.70 -49.56
N PRO A 444 -12.98 1.35 -49.48
CA PRO A 444 -13.14 0.51 -48.29
C PRO A 444 -11.83 0.22 -47.54
N LYS A 445 -10.68 0.69 -48.06
CA LYS A 445 -9.35 0.30 -47.56
C LYS A 445 -8.79 1.20 -46.45
N TYR A 446 -9.33 2.42 -46.34
CA TYR A 446 -8.99 3.45 -45.35
C TYR A 446 -7.48 3.70 -45.12
N PRO A 447 -6.63 3.77 -46.18
CA PRO A 447 -5.20 3.93 -46.01
C PRO A 447 -4.84 5.24 -45.30
N THR A 448 -5.57 6.32 -45.52
CA THR A 448 -5.33 7.61 -44.85
C THR A 448 -5.72 7.52 -43.38
N GLY A 449 -6.91 6.98 -43.08
CA GLY A 449 -7.40 6.83 -41.71
C GLY A 449 -6.53 5.93 -40.83
N HIS A 450 -6.08 4.80 -41.37
CA HIS A 450 -5.15 3.91 -40.68
C HIS A 450 -3.76 4.54 -40.51
N THR A 451 -3.27 5.32 -41.48
CA THR A 451 -1.98 6.03 -41.35
C THR A 451 -2.03 7.13 -40.29
N ILE A 452 -3.10 7.94 -40.23
CA ILE A 452 -3.27 8.97 -39.20
C ILE A 452 -3.26 8.33 -37.80
N ASN A 453 -3.98 7.24 -37.61
CA ASN A 453 -4.00 6.54 -36.32
C ASN A 453 -2.65 5.87 -35.99
N LEU A 454 -1.97 5.28 -36.96
CA LEU A 454 -0.62 4.72 -36.77
C LEU A 454 0.37 5.79 -36.29
N CYS A 455 0.42 6.93 -36.98
CA CYS A 455 1.24 8.07 -36.58
C CYS A 455 0.83 8.59 -35.19
N GLY A 456 -0.48 8.64 -34.88
CA GLY A 456 -0.99 9.00 -33.56
C GLY A 456 -0.46 8.07 -32.45
N GLN A 457 -0.48 6.75 -32.64
CA GLN A 457 0.06 5.80 -31.67
C GLN A 457 1.60 5.88 -31.54
N ILE A 458 2.32 6.16 -32.63
CA ILE A 458 3.76 6.46 -32.57
C ILE A 458 4.01 7.75 -31.76
N CYS A 459 3.20 8.79 -31.94
CA CYS A 459 3.26 10.00 -31.12
C CYS A 459 2.95 9.71 -29.64
N VAL A 460 2.01 8.81 -29.31
CA VAL A 460 1.77 8.34 -27.94
C VAL A 460 3.02 7.69 -27.34
N LEU A 461 3.69 6.81 -28.09
CA LEU A 461 4.94 6.18 -27.64
C LEU A 461 6.04 7.22 -27.39
N ILE A 462 6.23 8.16 -28.32
CA ILE A 462 7.22 9.23 -28.19
C ILE A 462 6.91 10.11 -26.98
N LEU A 463 5.64 10.51 -26.78
CA LEU A 463 5.23 11.34 -25.63
C LEU A 463 5.35 10.59 -24.30
N ALA A 464 5.08 9.29 -24.26
CA ALA A 464 5.28 8.47 -23.07
C ALA A 464 6.77 8.34 -22.72
N CYS A 465 7.61 8.02 -23.70
CA CYS A 465 9.07 7.96 -23.52
C CYS A 465 9.66 9.33 -23.15
N PHE A 466 9.20 10.41 -23.79
CA PHE A 466 9.59 11.78 -23.45
C PHE A 466 9.16 12.15 -22.03
N GLY A 467 7.93 11.84 -21.61
CA GLY A 467 7.47 12.09 -20.24
C GLY A 467 8.32 11.34 -19.20
N ILE A 468 8.69 10.08 -19.49
CA ILE A 468 9.62 9.31 -18.64
C ILE A 468 11.00 9.99 -18.59
N ALA A 469 11.53 10.44 -19.73
CA ALA A 469 12.84 11.09 -19.79
C ALA A 469 12.83 12.46 -19.08
N TYR A 470 11.81 13.29 -19.36
CA TYR A 470 11.64 14.63 -18.80
C TYR A 470 11.54 14.60 -17.28
N CYS A 471 10.62 13.81 -16.71
CA CYS A 471 10.44 13.79 -15.28
C CYS A 471 11.66 13.16 -14.56
N LYS A 472 12.39 12.21 -15.19
CA LYS A 472 13.68 11.71 -14.67
C LYS A 472 14.73 12.83 -14.67
N TRP A 473 14.78 13.63 -15.73
CA TRP A 473 15.71 14.75 -15.88
C TRP A 473 15.42 15.88 -14.89
N GLU A 474 14.16 16.28 -14.69
CA GLU A 474 13.78 17.35 -13.76
C GLU A 474 13.93 16.88 -12.30
N ASN A 475 13.59 15.62 -11.98
CA ASN A 475 13.95 15.04 -10.68
C ASN A 475 15.48 15.08 -10.45
N ARG A 476 16.29 14.74 -11.46
CA ARG A 476 17.75 14.86 -11.37
C ARG A 476 18.22 16.31 -11.25
N GLN A 477 17.57 17.30 -11.86
CA GLN A 477 17.91 18.71 -11.63
C GLN A 477 17.60 19.14 -10.19
N ARG A 478 16.48 18.67 -9.62
CA ARG A 478 16.09 18.89 -8.22
C ARG A 478 17.03 18.17 -7.24
N ASP A 479 17.44 16.93 -7.51
CA ASP A 479 18.43 16.19 -6.70
C ASP A 479 19.84 16.82 -6.76
N LEU A 480 20.13 17.66 -7.75
CA LEU A 480 21.37 18.44 -7.89
C LEU A 480 21.27 19.86 -7.29
N GLY A 481 20.20 20.20 -6.58
CA GLY A 481 19.98 21.52 -5.97
C GLY A 481 19.75 22.68 -6.97
N LYS A 482 19.71 22.39 -8.27
CA LYS A 482 19.59 23.42 -9.34
C LYS A 482 18.22 24.11 -9.41
N ARG A 483 17.32 23.80 -8.47
CA ARG A 483 15.98 24.38 -8.33
C ARG A 483 15.79 25.11 -6.99
N ASP A 484 16.80 25.12 -6.13
CA ASP A 484 16.70 25.66 -4.76
C ASP A 484 16.63 27.20 -4.75
N ASP A 485 17.03 27.84 -5.86
CA ASP A 485 16.77 29.24 -6.20
C ASP A 485 15.29 29.64 -6.02
N ARG A 486 14.37 28.68 -6.22
CA ARG A 486 12.92 28.89 -6.08
C ARG A 486 12.46 29.14 -4.64
N LEU A 487 13.29 28.86 -3.63
CA LEU A 487 12.98 29.10 -2.21
C LEU A 487 13.44 30.48 -1.72
N VAL A 488 14.42 31.09 -2.40
CA VAL A 488 15.05 32.34 -1.95
C VAL A 488 14.03 33.49 -1.95
N GLY A 489 13.95 34.21 -0.83
CA GLY A 489 13.09 35.38 -0.67
C GLY A 489 11.58 35.09 -0.59
N LYS A 490 11.17 33.86 -0.24
CA LYS A 490 9.75 33.47 -0.09
C LYS A 490 9.34 33.25 1.36
N THR A 491 8.10 33.62 1.68
CA THR A 491 7.51 33.35 3.00
C THR A 491 7.09 31.87 3.12
N ALA A 492 6.91 31.38 4.36
CA ALA A 492 6.46 30.01 4.63
C ALA A 492 5.19 29.61 3.85
N ALA A 493 4.22 30.52 3.74
CA ALA A 493 3.00 30.32 2.94
C ALA A 493 3.30 30.23 1.43
N GLN A 494 4.17 31.11 0.90
CA GLN A 494 4.58 31.09 -0.51
C GLN A 494 5.40 29.85 -0.87
N ILE A 495 6.15 29.28 0.08
CA ILE A 495 6.89 28.02 -0.08
C ILE A 495 5.90 26.85 -0.14
N LYS A 496 4.94 26.78 0.80
CA LYS A 496 3.85 25.78 0.79
C LYS A 496 3.05 25.79 -0.53
N ASP A 497 2.86 26.96 -1.10
CA ASP A 497 2.14 27.22 -2.35
C ASP A 497 2.95 26.88 -3.64
N LEU A 498 4.27 26.62 -3.58
CA LEU A 498 5.08 26.28 -4.77
C LEU A 498 4.61 25.03 -5.52
N GLY A 499 3.92 24.11 -4.85
CA GLY A 499 3.34 22.91 -5.46
C GLY A 499 4.36 22.08 -6.23
N TYR A 500 4.09 21.76 -7.49
CA TYR A 500 4.97 20.92 -8.32
C TYR A 500 6.32 21.57 -8.64
N ARG A 501 6.47 22.88 -8.40
CA ARG A 501 7.73 23.61 -8.60
C ARG A 501 8.64 23.57 -7.37
N HIS A 502 8.14 23.11 -6.22
CA HIS A 502 8.91 22.99 -4.99
C HIS A 502 10.15 22.11 -5.21
N PRO A 503 11.36 22.48 -4.73
CA PRO A 503 12.57 21.71 -5.03
C PRO A 503 12.53 20.28 -4.48
N GLU A 504 11.79 20.03 -3.40
CA GLU A 504 11.57 18.69 -2.85
C GLU A 504 10.47 17.89 -3.56
N PHE A 505 9.63 18.52 -4.40
CA PHE A 505 8.63 17.76 -5.16
C PHE A 505 9.35 16.77 -6.09
N ARG A 506 8.85 15.55 -6.21
CA ARG A 506 9.38 14.55 -7.14
C ARG A 506 8.28 14.12 -8.08
N ASP A 507 8.52 14.33 -9.37
CA ASP A 507 7.62 13.93 -10.44
C ASP A 507 7.51 12.40 -10.44
N PHE A 508 6.32 11.87 -10.68
CA PHE A 508 6.04 10.44 -10.71
C PHE A 508 6.44 9.85 -12.06
N VAL A 509 7.64 9.29 -12.13
CA VAL A 509 8.26 8.82 -13.38
C VAL A 509 8.35 7.32 -13.50
N THR A 510 8.92 6.71 -12.46
CA THR A 510 9.33 5.31 -12.32
C THR A 510 10.18 5.26 -11.06
N ASN A 511 9.69 4.62 -9.99
CA ASN A 511 10.34 4.57 -8.68
C ASN A 511 10.75 5.95 -8.09
N SER A 512 9.85 6.58 -7.32
CA SER A 512 10.26 7.43 -6.20
C SER A 512 9.60 6.88 -4.94
N ALA A 513 10.39 6.26 -4.05
CA ALA A 513 9.94 5.86 -2.72
C ALA A 513 10.11 7.01 -1.70
N LYS A 514 9.83 8.24 -2.15
CA LYS A 514 9.83 9.50 -1.38
C LYS A 514 8.62 10.32 -1.82
N SER A 515 7.43 9.99 -1.30
CA SER A 515 6.23 10.83 -1.42
C SER A 515 5.20 10.53 -0.32
N ALA A 516 5.50 10.95 0.91
CA ALA A 516 4.51 11.12 1.96
C ALA A 516 4.97 12.28 2.87
N SER A 517 4.04 13.16 3.23
CA SER A 517 4.24 14.45 3.95
C SER A 517 4.92 15.57 3.16
N PRO A 518 4.18 16.61 2.75
CA PRO A 518 4.66 17.99 2.76
C PRO A 518 4.61 18.57 4.19
N TRP A 519 5.07 19.80 4.38
CA TRP A 519 4.95 20.65 5.59
C TRP A 519 5.39 20.07 6.95
N ALA A 520 6.67 20.26 7.26
CA ALA A 520 7.10 20.77 8.57
C ALA A 520 8.22 21.80 8.33
N ILE A 521 8.04 23.03 8.82
CA ILE A 521 9.04 24.11 8.72
C ILE A 521 9.54 24.37 10.12
N GLU A 522 10.84 24.17 10.37
CA GLU A 522 11.73 25.05 11.16
C GLU A 522 13.15 24.43 11.21
N ASN A 523 14.17 25.25 10.93
CA ASN A 523 15.59 24.84 10.93
C ASN A 523 16.26 25.28 12.24
N PRO A 524 17.30 24.56 12.68
CA PRO A 524 18.57 25.24 12.94
C PRO A 524 19.79 24.48 12.35
N PRO A 525 21.01 25.04 12.48
CA PRO A 525 21.81 25.58 11.37
C PRO A 525 22.45 24.53 10.44
N ALA A 526 22.90 24.99 9.27
CA ALA A 526 23.38 24.17 8.17
C ALA A 526 24.57 23.24 8.51
N ALA A 527 24.38 21.94 8.23
CA ALA A 527 25.44 20.95 8.07
C ALA A 527 25.92 20.89 6.60
N PRO A 528 27.18 20.48 6.31
CA PRO A 528 27.73 20.54 4.96
C PRO A 528 27.07 19.56 3.98
N SER A 529 27.10 19.91 2.69
CA SER A 529 26.38 19.22 1.61
C SER A 529 26.87 17.77 1.35
N PRO A 530 25.96 16.81 1.08
CA PRO A 530 26.33 15.41 0.89
C PRO A 530 26.79 15.08 -0.55
N PRO A 531 27.62 14.02 -0.76
CA PRO A 531 28.21 13.71 -2.07
C PRO A 531 27.28 12.94 -3.03
N SER A 532 27.69 12.90 -4.30
CA SER A 532 26.87 12.45 -5.43
C SER A 532 26.56 10.94 -5.48
N LEU A 533 25.43 10.60 -6.12
CA LEU A 533 24.77 9.28 -6.08
C LEU A 533 25.53 8.09 -6.71
N LEU A 534 26.65 8.28 -7.40
CA LEU A 534 27.51 7.14 -7.80
C LEU A 534 28.53 6.73 -6.71
N SER A 535 28.67 7.54 -5.65
CA SER A 535 29.52 7.25 -4.50
C SER A 535 28.78 6.61 -3.31
N LEU A 536 27.48 6.32 -3.47
CA LEU A 536 26.58 5.95 -2.36
C LEU A 536 26.08 4.49 -2.34
N VAL A 537 26.80 3.57 -2.99
CA VAL A 537 26.59 2.10 -2.81
C VAL A 537 27.20 1.59 -1.50
N LEU A 538 28.00 2.42 -0.83
CA LEU A 538 28.27 2.38 0.61
C LEU A 538 27.75 3.72 1.14
N THR A 539 26.94 3.80 2.19
CA THR A 539 27.38 3.55 3.57
C THR A 539 26.18 3.68 4.51
N MET A 540 25.58 2.56 4.87
CA MET A 540 25.06 2.27 6.21
C MET A 540 25.32 0.78 6.41
N SER A 541 25.96 0.42 7.51
CA SER A 541 25.99 -0.98 7.97
C SER A 541 25.02 -1.07 9.13
N VAL A 542 23.74 -1.34 8.82
CA VAL A 542 22.90 -2.02 9.80
C VAL A 542 23.21 -3.50 9.68
N THR A 543 23.94 -4.02 10.66
CA THR A 543 24.19 -5.45 10.83
C THR A 543 23.24 -5.96 11.92
N VAL A 544 22.50 -7.02 11.62
CA VAL A 544 21.49 -7.60 12.52
C VAL A 544 21.95 -8.98 12.96
N VAL A 545 21.93 -9.27 14.26
CA VAL A 545 22.26 -10.58 14.83
C VAL A 545 21.00 -11.23 15.37
N LEU A 546 20.52 -12.30 14.73
CA LEU A 546 19.29 -13.02 15.08
C LEU A 546 19.58 -14.47 15.48
N GLY A 547 18.75 -15.04 16.35
CA GLY A 547 18.85 -16.45 16.74
C GLY A 547 18.07 -17.32 15.77
N ALA A 548 18.65 -18.43 15.34
CA ALA A 548 18.08 -19.30 14.30
C ALA A 548 17.38 -20.57 14.82
N GLN A 549 17.32 -20.76 16.15
CA GLN A 549 16.72 -21.93 16.81
C GLN A 549 15.77 -21.47 17.91
N TRP A 550 15.75 -22.12 19.08
CA TRP A 550 14.91 -21.77 20.25
C TRP A 550 15.66 -20.94 21.31
N GLY A 551 16.66 -20.14 20.89
CA GLY A 551 17.42 -19.29 21.79
C GLY A 551 18.72 -19.94 22.28
N ASP A 552 19.43 -19.19 23.13
CA ASP A 552 20.69 -19.62 23.75
C ASP A 552 21.81 -20.02 22.76
N GLU A 553 21.75 -19.57 21.50
CA GLU A 553 22.74 -19.86 20.45
C GLU A 553 24.06 -19.08 20.62
N GLY A 554 24.25 -18.34 21.72
CA GLY A 554 25.48 -17.57 21.94
C GLY A 554 25.57 -16.24 21.18
N LYS A 555 24.44 -15.67 20.73
CA LYS A 555 24.37 -14.36 20.05
C LYS A 555 25.20 -13.27 20.71
N GLY A 556 25.18 -13.19 22.04
CA GLY A 556 25.89 -12.18 22.82
C GLY A 556 27.40 -12.11 22.53
N LYS A 557 28.04 -13.25 22.26
CA LYS A 557 29.47 -13.30 21.89
C LYS A 557 29.75 -12.60 20.56
N LEU A 558 28.93 -12.88 19.54
CA LEU A 558 29.08 -12.19 18.25
C LEU A 558 28.66 -10.72 18.35
N ALA A 559 27.60 -10.43 19.10
CA ALA A 559 27.16 -9.06 19.34
C ALA A 559 28.27 -8.22 19.99
N ASP A 560 28.98 -8.74 20.99
CA ASP A 560 30.15 -8.10 21.60
C ASP A 560 31.34 -7.93 20.63
N ILE A 561 31.62 -8.92 19.77
CA ILE A 561 32.66 -8.79 18.74
C ILE A 561 32.32 -7.65 17.75
N LEU A 562 31.08 -7.61 17.26
CA LEU A 562 30.61 -6.59 16.31
C LEU A 562 30.37 -5.22 16.98
N ALA A 563 30.07 -5.20 18.28
CA ALA A 563 29.84 -3.99 19.04
C ALA A 563 31.10 -3.12 19.16
N HIS A 564 32.29 -3.72 19.12
CA HIS A 564 33.56 -2.98 19.15
C HIS A 564 33.71 -2.04 17.95
N GLU A 565 33.16 -2.40 16.79
CA GLU A 565 33.12 -1.54 15.60
C GLU A 565 31.88 -0.66 15.51
N SER A 566 30.86 -0.89 16.34
CA SER A 566 29.55 -0.26 16.20
C SER A 566 29.44 1.03 16.99
N GLN A 567 28.90 2.06 16.34
CA GLN A 567 28.66 3.37 16.98
C GLN A 567 27.33 3.40 17.73
N ILE A 568 26.36 2.59 17.29
CA ILE A 568 25.08 2.39 17.98
C ILE A 568 24.79 0.89 18.08
N CYS A 569 24.38 0.43 19.25
CA CYS A 569 23.84 -0.91 19.48
C CYS A 569 22.37 -0.81 19.91
N CYS A 570 21.49 -1.55 19.23
CA CYS A 570 20.05 -1.43 19.41
C CYS A 570 19.41 -2.76 19.80
N ARG A 571 18.46 -2.72 20.75
CA ARG A 571 17.50 -3.81 21.00
C ARG A 571 16.15 -3.41 20.39
N ALA A 572 15.63 -4.22 19.47
CA ALA A 572 14.41 -3.87 18.73
C ALA A 572 13.10 -4.33 19.40
N GLN A 573 13.14 -5.43 20.13
CA GLN A 573 11.97 -6.18 20.61
C GLN A 573 12.31 -7.04 21.84
N GLY A 574 11.28 -7.62 22.46
CA GLY A 574 11.38 -8.42 23.67
C GLY A 574 11.47 -7.56 24.93
N GLY A 575 11.90 -8.17 26.04
CA GLY A 575 12.12 -7.47 27.30
C GLY A 575 13.32 -8.03 28.07
N ASN A 576 13.24 -7.98 29.40
CA ASN A 576 14.21 -8.57 30.33
C ASN A 576 14.05 -10.12 30.50
N ASN A 577 13.37 -10.78 29.57
CA ASN A 577 13.21 -12.23 29.49
C ASN A 577 14.30 -12.92 28.67
N ALA A 578 15.00 -12.18 27.80
CA ALA A 578 16.24 -12.61 27.17
C ALA A 578 17.40 -11.99 27.95
N GLY A 579 18.36 -12.82 28.35
CA GLY A 579 19.59 -12.39 28.99
C GLY A 579 20.80 -13.10 28.40
N HIS A 580 21.96 -12.47 28.45
CA HIS A 580 23.22 -13.06 28.02
C HIS A 580 24.42 -12.46 28.77
N THR A 581 25.44 -13.30 28.96
CA THR A 581 26.65 -12.95 29.68
C THR A 581 27.78 -12.62 28.69
N ILE A 582 28.52 -11.54 28.94
CA ILE A 582 29.71 -11.14 28.17
C ILE A 582 30.91 -11.09 29.11
N VAL A 583 32.04 -11.64 28.67
CA VAL A 583 33.32 -11.52 29.38
C VAL A 583 34.22 -10.55 28.60
N ALA A 584 34.49 -9.39 29.20
CA ALA A 584 35.30 -8.33 28.62
C ALA A 584 36.34 -7.83 29.63
N ASN A 585 37.61 -7.74 29.20
CA ASN A 585 38.74 -7.35 30.04
C ASN A 585 38.88 -8.16 31.35
N GLY A 586 38.50 -9.43 31.32
CA GLY A 586 38.50 -10.33 32.50
C GLY A 586 37.32 -10.14 33.46
N VAL A 587 36.43 -9.19 33.20
CA VAL A 587 35.20 -8.95 33.99
C VAL A 587 34.00 -9.56 33.27
N THR A 588 33.07 -10.12 34.04
CA THR A 588 31.84 -10.75 33.55
C THR A 588 30.66 -9.80 33.74
N TYR A 589 29.87 -9.59 32.70
CA TYR A 589 28.73 -8.66 32.67
C TYR A 589 27.47 -9.39 32.17
N ASP A 590 26.38 -9.28 32.92
CA ASP A 590 25.08 -9.90 32.59
C ASP A 590 24.10 -8.86 32.05
N PHE A 591 23.82 -8.92 30.75
CA PHE A 591 22.89 -8.04 30.05
C PHE A 591 21.51 -8.69 29.93
N HIS A 592 20.44 -7.93 30.18
CA HIS A 592 19.05 -8.35 29.99
C HIS A 592 18.32 -7.41 29.03
N ILE A 593 17.94 -6.19 29.44
CA ILE A 593 17.31 -5.21 28.53
C ILE A 593 18.31 -4.25 27.90
N LEU A 594 19.45 -3.99 28.56
CA LEU A 594 20.50 -3.15 27.99
C LEU A 594 21.20 -3.89 26.82
N PRO A 595 21.41 -3.22 25.67
CA PRO A 595 22.20 -3.80 24.59
C PRO A 595 23.66 -4.06 25.02
N SER A 596 24.23 -5.15 24.52
CA SER A 596 25.64 -5.56 24.72
C SER A 596 26.67 -4.49 24.37
N GLY A 597 26.34 -3.57 23.46
CA GLY A 597 27.22 -2.48 23.03
C GLY A 597 27.69 -1.55 24.14
N LEU A 598 27.07 -1.58 25.32
CA LEU A 598 27.50 -0.78 26.48
C LEU A 598 28.94 -1.11 26.92
N VAL A 599 29.42 -2.32 26.66
CA VAL A 599 30.82 -2.75 26.88
C VAL A 599 31.82 -1.90 26.08
N ASN A 600 31.45 -1.45 24.87
CA ASN A 600 32.24 -0.49 24.10
C ASN A 600 31.99 0.93 24.64
N PRO A 601 32.99 1.64 25.21
CA PRO A 601 32.79 2.97 25.81
C PRO A 601 32.32 4.06 24.83
N GLY A 602 32.58 3.89 23.53
CA GLY A 602 32.17 4.83 22.48
C GLY A 602 30.79 4.55 21.88
N CYS A 603 30.13 3.46 22.26
CA CYS A 603 28.87 3.03 21.65
C CYS A 603 27.65 3.68 22.35
N ILE A 604 26.67 4.10 21.57
CA ILE A 604 25.35 4.52 22.04
C ILE A 604 24.41 3.30 22.06
N ASN A 605 23.62 3.16 23.12
CA ASN A 605 22.78 1.98 23.35
C ASN A 605 21.30 2.38 23.34
N VAL A 606 20.50 1.74 22.48
CA VAL A 606 19.10 2.12 22.24
C VAL A 606 18.16 0.94 22.51
N ILE A 607 17.19 1.15 23.40
CA ILE A 607 16.06 0.25 23.65
C ILE A 607 14.86 0.74 22.83
N GLY A 608 14.50 -0.04 21.81
CA GLY A 608 13.55 0.35 20.77
C GLY A 608 12.07 0.31 21.19
N SER A 609 11.22 0.99 20.42
CA SER A 609 9.76 1.05 20.65
C SER A 609 9.03 -0.30 20.49
N GLY A 610 9.68 -1.29 19.87
CA GLY A 610 9.18 -2.67 19.83
C GLY A 610 9.33 -3.41 21.16
N CYS A 611 10.24 -2.98 22.05
CA CYS A 611 10.49 -3.59 23.36
C CYS A 611 9.39 -3.32 24.39
N VAL A 612 9.36 -4.18 25.41
CA VAL A 612 8.65 -3.98 26.68
C VAL A 612 9.66 -3.89 27.82
N VAL A 613 9.57 -2.86 28.64
CA VAL A 613 10.63 -2.51 29.61
C VAL A 613 10.07 -2.44 31.02
N HIS A 614 10.66 -3.22 31.93
CA HIS A 614 10.39 -3.15 33.36
C HIS A 614 11.35 -2.14 34.02
N VAL A 615 10.86 -0.95 34.37
CA VAL A 615 11.71 0.17 34.86
C VAL A 615 12.53 -0.20 36.11
N PRO A 616 12.00 -0.89 37.15
CA PRO A 616 12.81 -1.32 38.28
C PRO A 616 13.92 -2.32 37.90
N SER A 617 13.69 -3.21 36.92
CA SER A 617 14.75 -4.12 36.44
C SER A 617 15.81 -3.39 35.64
N PHE A 618 15.44 -2.40 34.82
CA PHE A 618 16.38 -1.56 34.09
C PHE A 618 17.36 -0.87 35.05
N PHE A 619 16.88 -0.24 36.12
CA PHE A 619 17.77 0.38 37.12
C PHE A 619 18.61 -0.63 37.90
N LYS A 620 18.05 -1.81 38.25
CA LYS A 620 18.82 -2.86 38.91
C LYS A 620 19.95 -3.42 38.03
N GLU A 621 19.70 -3.57 36.73
CA GLU A 621 20.69 -3.99 35.74
C GLU A 621 21.77 -2.91 35.58
N LEU A 622 21.36 -1.65 35.45
CA LEU A 622 22.24 -0.48 35.36
C LEU A 622 23.21 -0.41 36.56
N GLU A 623 22.69 -0.42 37.79
CA GLU A 623 23.51 -0.42 39.01
C GLU A 623 24.48 -1.62 39.10
N ALA A 624 24.06 -2.78 38.60
CA ALA A 624 24.90 -3.98 38.62
C ALA A 624 26.08 -3.84 37.65
N LEU A 625 25.86 -3.25 36.47
CA LEU A 625 26.92 -3.01 35.48
C LEU A 625 27.89 -1.90 35.95
N GLU A 626 27.38 -0.84 36.60
CA GLU A 626 28.20 0.24 37.18
C GLU A 626 29.09 -0.26 38.31
N LYS A 627 28.60 -1.15 39.18
CA LYS A 627 29.39 -1.81 40.23
C LYS A 627 30.55 -2.66 39.67
N HIS A 628 30.42 -3.14 38.44
CA HIS A 628 31.49 -3.84 37.71
C HIS A 628 32.34 -2.90 36.82
N GLY A 629 32.19 -1.58 36.95
CA GLY A 629 33.04 -0.57 36.34
C GLY A 629 32.61 -0.08 34.95
N LEU A 630 31.43 -0.48 34.44
CA LEU A 630 30.91 0.07 33.19
C LEU A 630 30.41 1.51 33.37
N LYS A 631 30.91 2.42 32.53
CA LYS A 631 30.44 3.81 32.47
C LYS A 631 29.18 3.92 31.60
N THR A 632 28.09 4.37 32.18
CA THR A 632 26.73 4.33 31.60
C THR A 632 26.21 5.70 31.16
N ASP A 633 26.68 6.76 31.83
CA ASP A 633 26.23 8.14 31.68
C ASP A 633 26.17 8.63 30.23
N GLY A 634 25.02 9.15 29.81
CA GLY A 634 24.82 9.79 28.51
C GLY A 634 24.88 8.85 27.29
N ARG A 635 24.94 7.52 27.48
CA ARG A 635 25.06 6.53 26.40
C ARG A 635 23.88 5.57 26.27
N ILE A 636 22.86 5.67 27.13
CA ILE A 636 21.72 4.76 27.16
C ILE A 636 20.44 5.56 26.85
N PHE A 637 19.68 5.08 25.87
CA PHE A 637 18.45 5.71 25.41
C PHE A 637 17.32 4.70 25.28
N ILE A 638 16.13 5.09 25.71
CA ILE A 638 14.89 4.31 25.65
C ILE A 638 13.89 5.09 24.81
N SER A 639 13.21 4.42 23.87
CA SER A 639 12.12 5.08 23.15
C SER A 639 10.96 5.43 24.07
N ASP A 640 10.54 6.69 23.99
CA ASP A 640 9.23 7.21 24.39
C ASP A 640 8.02 6.30 24.06
N ARG A 641 8.10 5.51 22.98
CA ARG A 641 7.03 4.62 22.50
C ARG A 641 7.18 3.17 22.97
N ALA A 642 8.28 2.81 23.63
CA ALA A 642 8.42 1.49 24.27
C ALA A 642 7.35 1.32 25.36
N HIS A 643 6.82 0.09 25.49
CA HIS A 643 5.76 -0.19 26.47
C HIS A 643 6.35 -0.54 27.83
N VAL A 644 5.61 -0.22 28.90
CA VAL A 644 6.06 -0.40 30.27
C VAL A 644 5.51 -1.69 30.85
N VAL A 645 6.39 -2.53 31.37
CA VAL A 645 6.02 -3.67 32.22
C VAL A 645 5.85 -3.15 33.64
N PHE A 646 4.75 -3.53 34.30
CA PHE A 646 4.45 -3.22 35.71
C PHE A 646 4.48 -4.49 36.57
N ASP A 647 4.48 -4.33 37.88
CA ASP A 647 4.44 -5.46 38.81
C ASP A 647 3.18 -6.32 38.58
N VAL A 648 2.02 -5.67 38.30
CA VAL A 648 0.77 -6.38 37.94
C VAL A 648 0.93 -7.26 36.69
N HIS A 649 1.73 -6.88 35.70
CA HIS A 649 1.98 -7.72 34.53
C HIS A 649 2.79 -8.97 34.89
N GLN A 650 3.74 -8.86 35.83
CA GLN A 650 4.53 -10.03 36.29
C GLN A 650 3.68 -10.99 37.12
N MET A 651 2.82 -10.44 37.99
CA MET A 651 1.86 -11.25 38.77
C MET A 651 0.89 -12.01 37.85
N VAL A 652 0.35 -11.34 36.84
CA VAL A 652 -0.57 -11.96 35.86
C VAL A 652 0.12 -13.05 35.03
N ASP A 653 1.36 -12.83 34.58
CA ASP A 653 2.15 -13.85 33.83
C ASP A 653 2.30 -15.15 34.66
N GLY A 654 2.53 -15.01 35.97
CA GLY A 654 2.56 -16.16 36.89
C GLY A 654 1.18 -16.82 37.12
N LEU A 655 0.10 -16.04 37.17
CA LEU A 655 -1.27 -16.56 37.33
C LEU A 655 -1.77 -17.28 36.08
N GLU A 656 -1.46 -16.77 34.88
CA GLU A 656 -1.82 -17.40 33.61
C GLU A 656 -1.14 -18.77 33.43
N GLU A 657 0.12 -18.93 33.85
CA GLU A 657 0.80 -20.24 33.84
C GLU A 657 0.20 -21.26 34.82
N VAL A 658 -0.41 -20.79 35.93
CA VAL A 658 -1.13 -21.67 36.87
C VAL A 658 -2.50 -22.07 36.31
N GLU A 659 -3.19 -21.15 35.62
CA GLU A 659 -4.50 -21.40 34.96
C GLU A 659 -4.42 -22.52 33.91
N LEU A 660 -3.26 -22.70 33.25
CA LEU A 660 -3.07 -23.68 32.17
C LEU A 660 -3.05 -25.16 32.61
N ALA A 661 -3.08 -25.46 33.92
CA ALA A 661 -3.41 -26.79 34.49
C ALA A 661 -2.72 -28.03 33.86
N GLY A 662 -1.50 -27.87 33.32
CA GLY A 662 -0.74 -28.92 32.62
C GLY A 662 -0.25 -28.51 31.23
N GLY A 663 -0.94 -27.58 30.56
CA GLY A 663 -0.53 -26.94 29.31
C GLY A 663 0.57 -25.87 29.48
N PHE A 664 1.46 -26.06 30.45
CA PHE A 664 2.48 -25.10 30.88
C PHE A 664 3.35 -24.64 29.71
N ILE A 665 3.35 -23.35 29.39
CA ILE A 665 4.17 -22.79 28.30
C ILE A 665 5.64 -22.73 28.72
N GLY A 666 5.88 -22.39 30.00
CA GLY A 666 7.21 -22.17 30.55
C GLY A 666 7.67 -20.72 30.40
N THR A 667 6.79 -19.75 30.66
CA THR A 667 7.14 -18.32 30.63
C THR A 667 8.21 -18.00 31.68
N THR A 668 8.77 -16.78 31.58
CA THR A 668 9.83 -16.31 32.48
C THR A 668 9.30 -15.63 33.74
N GLY A 669 7.97 -15.48 33.90
CA GLY A 669 7.37 -14.71 34.98
C GLY A 669 7.82 -13.24 35.00
N LYS A 670 8.04 -12.65 33.82
CA LYS A 670 8.55 -11.27 33.63
C LYS A 670 7.51 -10.31 33.07
N GLY A 671 6.26 -10.74 32.92
CA GLY A 671 5.16 -9.87 32.47
C GLY A 671 5.20 -9.54 30.98
N ILE A 672 5.99 -10.27 30.19
CA ILE A 672 6.18 -9.99 28.76
C ILE A 672 4.87 -10.18 28.00
N GLY A 673 4.23 -11.34 28.14
CA GLY A 673 2.95 -11.67 27.51
C GLY A 673 1.84 -10.68 27.88
N PRO A 674 1.56 -10.47 29.18
CA PRO A 674 0.59 -9.47 29.62
C PRO A 674 0.87 -8.04 29.13
N THR A 675 2.14 -7.63 29.02
CA THR A 675 2.50 -6.30 28.48
C THR A 675 2.28 -6.21 26.96
N TYR A 676 2.62 -7.25 26.18
CA TYR A 676 2.28 -7.29 24.75
C TYR A 676 0.76 -7.41 24.52
N SER A 677 0.03 -8.10 25.40
CA SER A 677 -1.44 -8.16 25.37
C SER A 677 -2.07 -6.78 25.61
N THR A 678 -1.62 -6.02 26.62
CA THR A 678 -2.11 -4.64 26.86
C THR A 678 -1.67 -3.65 25.76
N LYS A 679 -0.52 -3.89 25.11
CA LYS A 679 -0.10 -3.18 23.89
C LYS A 679 -1.08 -3.43 22.73
N MET A 680 -1.41 -4.69 22.43
CA MET A 680 -2.31 -5.04 21.30
C MET A 680 -3.77 -4.67 21.55
N THR A 681 -4.26 -4.79 22.79
CA THR A 681 -5.61 -4.28 23.15
C THR A 681 -5.67 -2.75 23.19
N ARG A 682 -4.53 -2.06 23.16
CA ARG A 682 -4.35 -0.59 23.27
C ARG A 682 -4.70 -0.02 24.65
N SER A 683 -4.71 -0.86 25.68
CA SER A 683 -5.00 -0.46 27.07
C SER A 683 -3.75 -0.08 27.87
N GLY A 684 -2.57 -0.53 27.42
CA GLY A 684 -1.27 -0.38 28.08
C GLY A 684 -0.72 1.05 28.15
N LEU A 685 0.40 1.19 28.87
CA LEU A 685 1.17 2.43 29.02
C LEU A 685 2.51 2.34 28.29
N ARG A 686 2.95 3.47 27.72
CA ARG A 686 4.29 3.65 27.13
C ARG A 686 5.15 4.55 28.01
N MET A 687 6.44 4.59 27.72
CA MET A 687 7.39 5.48 28.40
C MET A 687 6.94 6.94 28.40
N CYS A 688 6.41 7.46 27.29
CA CYS A 688 5.86 8.81 27.22
C CYS A 688 4.68 9.05 28.19
N ASP A 689 3.84 8.03 28.43
CA ASP A 689 2.69 8.14 29.32
C ASP A 689 3.11 8.20 30.81
N LEU A 690 4.34 7.80 31.16
CA LEU A 690 4.84 7.85 32.53
C LEU A 690 5.01 9.29 33.04
N PHE A 691 5.25 10.26 32.15
CA PHE A 691 5.56 11.65 32.52
C PHE A 691 4.32 12.54 32.67
N ASP A 692 3.14 12.09 32.24
CA ASP A 692 1.86 12.69 32.62
C ASP A 692 1.28 11.90 33.81
N GLU A 693 1.34 12.50 35.00
CA GLU A 693 0.94 11.80 36.23
C GLU A 693 -0.52 11.37 36.20
N LYS A 694 -1.40 12.20 35.63
CA LYS A 694 -2.85 11.96 35.59
C LYS A 694 -3.18 10.84 34.61
N ILE A 695 -2.57 10.83 33.42
CA ILE A 695 -2.72 9.76 32.44
C ILE A 695 -2.18 8.44 32.98
N PHE A 696 -0.98 8.47 33.59
CA PHE A 696 -0.37 7.30 34.21
C PHE A 696 -1.28 6.67 35.28
N GLU A 697 -1.69 7.45 36.29
CA GLU A 697 -2.49 6.92 37.40
C GLU A 697 -3.83 6.38 36.92
N THR A 698 -4.50 7.11 36.01
CA THR A 698 -5.79 6.69 35.44
C THR A 698 -5.66 5.37 34.67
N LYS A 699 -4.65 5.24 33.80
CA LYS A 699 -4.44 4.03 32.99
C LYS A 699 -3.98 2.85 33.85
N LEU A 700 -3.06 3.04 34.81
CA LEU A 700 -2.56 1.96 35.65
C LEU A 700 -3.66 1.41 36.57
N ARG A 701 -4.49 2.27 37.19
CA ARG A 701 -5.68 1.84 37.95
C ARG A 701 -6.69 1.08 37.08
N ARG A 702 -6.87 1.49 35.82
CA ARG A 702 -7.73 0.78 34.86
C ARG A 702 -7.19 -0.61 34.50
N ILE A 703 -5.88 -0.74 34.29
CA ILE A 703 -5.21 -2.04 34.05
C ILE A 703 -5.38 -2.95 35.29
N ALA A 704 -5.08 -2.42 36.48
CA ALA A 704 -5.24 -3.12 37.75
C ALA A 704 -6.68 -3.63 37.96
N MET A 705 -7.68 -2.76 37.80
CA MET A 705 -9.09 -3.13 37.89
C MET A 705 -9.50 -4.17 36.84
N GLY A 706 -8.96 -4.09 35.62
CA GLY A 706 -9.21 -5.07 34.57
C GLY A 706 -8.71 -6.47 34.95
N TYR A 707 -7.49 -6.58 35.46
CA TYR A 707 -6.95 -7.86 35.93
C TYR A 707 -7.60 -8.34 37.24
N GLN A 708 -7.97 -7.44 38.16
CA GLN A 708 -8.72 -7.81 39.37
C GLN A 708 -10.08 -8.43 39.02
N LYS A 709 -10.76 -7.93 37.97
CA LYS A 709 -12.01 -8.53 37.47
C LYS A 709 -11.81 -9.90 36.82
N ARG A 710 -10.63 -10.21 36.28
CA ARG A 710 -10.33 -11.51 35.67
C ARG A 710 -9.91 -12.56 36.70
N PHE A 711 -9.01 -12.20 37.61
CA PHE A 711 -8.39 -13.16 38.55
C PHE A 711 -8.98 -13.13 39.97
N GLY A 712 -9.84 -12.15 40.28
CA GLY A 712 -10.44 -12.00 41.60
C GLY A 712 -9.38 -11.91 42.71
N ASP A 713 -9.66 -12.53 43.85
CA ASP A 713 -8.82 -12.48 45.05
C ASP A 713 -7.46 -13.20 44.91
N LEU A 714 -7.22 -13.89 43.78
CA LEU A 714 -5.89 -14.45 43.44
C LEU A 714 -4.90 -13.34 43.10
N LEU A 715 -5.36 -12.21 42.54
CA LEU A 715 -4.51 -11.05 42.29
C LEU A 715 -4.44 -10.17 43.54
N LYS A 716 -3.24 -10.09 44.11
CA LYS A 716 -2.92 -9.23 45.26
C LYS A 716 -1.90 -8.18 44.83
N TYR A 717 -2.41 -7.08 44.28
CA TYR A 717 -1.61 -6.02 43.69
C TYR A 717 -1.91 -4.66 44.34
N ASP A 718 -0.88 -4.03 44.91
CA ASP A 718 -0.95 -2.67 45.47
C ASP A 718 -0.68 -1.62 44.38
N VAL A 719 -1.77 -1.13 43.78
CA VAL A 719 -1.70 -0.10 42.74
C VAL A 719 -1.23 1.26 43.28
N ASP A 720 -1.53 1.58 44.54
CA ASP A 720 -1.18 2.86 45.15
C ASP A 720 0.30 2.90 45.52
N GLY A 721 0.85 1.78 46.02
CA GLY A 721 2.28 1.59 46.24
C GLY A 721 3.10 1.67 44.94
N GLU A 722 2.68 1.02 43.85
CA GLU A 722 3.39 1.16 42.56
C GLU A 722 3.27 2.59 42.00
N ILE A 723 2.11 3.25 42.13
CA ILE A 723 1.96 4.67 41.74
C ILE A 723 2.92 5.57 42.53
N ALA A 724 3.01 5.39 43.85
CA ALA A 724 3.91 6.16 44.70
C ALA A 724 5.38 5.95 44.29
N ARG A 725 5.79 4.69 44.05
CA ARG A 725 7.13 4.33 43.58
C ARG A 725 7.50 5.02 42.26
N TYR A 726 6.55 5.15 41.33
CA TYR A 726 6.81 5.82 40.05
C TYR A 726 6.98 7.35 40.17
N LYS A 727 6.51 8.01 41.24
CA LYS A 727 6.79 9.45 41.47
C LYS A 727 8.30 9.73 41.56
N GLU A 728 9.05 8.85 42.21
CA GLU A 728 10.52 8.94 42.27
C GLU A 728 11.22 8.39 41.02
N LEU A 729 10.71 7.30 40.44
CA LEU A 729 11.35 6.69 39.26
C LEU A 729 11.25 7.58 38.01
N ARG A 730 10.19 8.38 37.84
CA ARG A 730 10.03 9.31 36.71
C ARG A 730 11.21 10.26 36.54
N SER A 731 11.64 10.93 37.61
CA SER A 731 12.73 11.91 37.54
C SER A 731 14.08 11.25 37.23
N LYS A 732 14.32 10.05 37.78
CA LYS A 732 15.50 9.23 37.46
C LYS A 732 15.47 8.68 36.03
N LEU A 733 14.27 8.40 35.49
CA LEU A 733 14.09 7.81 34.16
C LEU A 733 14.13 8.84 33.02
N ALA A 734 13.73 10.08 33.29
CA ALA A 734 13.66 11.17 32.30
C ALA A 734 14.93 11.34 31.42
N PRO A 735 16.17 11.28 31.95
CA PRO A 735 17.38 11.44 31.12
C PRO A 735 17.58 10.34 30.08
N TYR A 736 16.97 9.17 30.26
CA TYR A 736 17.10 8.03 29.36
C TYR A 736 16.03 8.01 28.27
N VAL A 737 14.87 8.66 28.47
CA VAL A 737 13.74 8.57 27.53
C VAL A 737 13.82 9.65 26.45
N ILE A 738 13.80 9.23 25.19
CA ILE A 738 13.88 10.10 24.01
C ILE A 738 12.89 9.69 22.93
N ASP A 739 12.65 10.57 21.96
CA ASP A 739 12.12 10.12 20.66
C ASP A 739 13.22 9.37 19.89
N GLN A 740 13.05 8.06 19.69
CA GLN A 740 14.01 7.24 18.94
C GLN A 740 14.09 7.61 17.45
N ILE A 741 13.03 8.20 16.89
CA ILE A 741 12.89 8.40 15.43
C ILE A 741 13.90 9.46 14.93
N PRO A 742 14.01 10.66 15.52
CA PRO A 742 15.08 11.60 15.21
C PRO A 742 16.49 11.04 15.46
N LEU A 743 16.72 10.27 16.55
CA LEU A 743 18.03 9.70 16.83
C LEU A 743 18.48 8.75 15.70
N LEU A 744 17.63 7.78 15.35
CA LEU A 744 17.96 6.79 14.32
C LEU A 744 17.94 7.39 12.91
N ALA A 745 17.15 8.45 12.66
CA ALA A 745 17.22 9.23 11.43
C ALA A 745 18.55 9.99 11.31
N SER A 746 19.02 10.65 12.38
CA SER A 746 20.32 11.35 12.40
C SER A 746 21.49 10.37 12.29
N ALA A 747 21.41 9.22 12.97
CA ALA A 747 22.40 8.15 12.83
C ALA A 747 22.49 7.65 11.38
N LYS A 748 21.34 7.53 10.71
CA LYS A 748 21.24 7.14 9.29
C LYS A 748 21.79 8.18 8.34
N GLU A 749 21.51 9.46 8.57
CA GLU A 749 22.11 10.57 7.81
C GLU A 749 23.64 10.63 7.98
N LYS A 750 24.12 10.44 9.22
CA LYS A 750 25.54 10.36 9.58
C LYS A 750 26.21 9.03 9.20
N LYS A 751 25.47 8.12 8.55
CA LYS A 751 25.97 6.83 8.04
C LYS A 751 26.58 5.92 9.12
N ALA A 752 26.07 6.03 10.35
CA ALA A 752 26.63 5.34 11.50
C ALA A 752 26.60 3.81 11.35
N LYS A 753 27.61 3.13 11.90
CA LYS A 753 27.60 1.67 12.08
C LYS A 753 26.57 1.32 13.18
N ILE A 754 25.50 0.62 12.82
CA ILE A 754 24.43 0.22 13.74
C ILE A 754 24.40 -1.31 13.85
N LEU A 755 24.61 -1.82 15.05
CA LEU A 755 24.35 -3.22 15.39
C LEU A 755 22.94 -3.35 15.96
N VAL A 756 22.17 -4.32 15.48
CA VAL A 756 20.90 -4.71 16.10
C VAL A 756 21.04 -6.09 16.73
N GLU A 757 20.87 -6.13 18.04
CA GLU A 757 20.83 -7.35 18.84
C GLU A 757 19.40 -7.90 18.88
N GLY A 758 19.19 -9.09 18.34
CA GLY A 758 17.91 -9.81 18.43
C GLY A 758 17.74 -10.51 19.79
N ALA A 759 16.66 -10.19 20.51
CA ALA A 759 16.23 -10.96 21.67
C ALA A 759 15.59 -12.30 21.25
N ASN A 760 15.71 -13.33 22.09
CA ASN A 760 15.20 -14.67 21.81
C ASN A 760 15.68 -15.19 20.43
N ALA A 761 14.87 -15.93 19.68
CA ALA A 761 15.24 -16.54 18.41
C ALA A 761 14.00 -16.91 17.61
N LEU A 762 14.14 -17.17 16.31
CA LEU A 762 12.99 -17.30 15.41
C LEU A 762 12.02 -18.44 15.76
N MET A 763 12.49 -19.56 16.33
CA MET A 763 11.57 -20.62 16.74
C MET A 763 10.76 -20.30 18.02
N LEU A 764 11.05 -19.15 18.64
CA LEU A 764 10.26 -18.50 19.68
C LEU A 764 9.49 -17.27 19.17
N ASP A 765 9.46 -16.99 17.87
CA ASP A 765 8.66 -15.89 17.30
C ASP A 765 7.16 -16.15 17.45
N ILE A 766 6.39 -15.11 17.75
CA ILE A 766 4.94 -15.20 17.93
C ILE A 766 4.21 -15.72 16.69
N ASP A 767 4.69 -15.42 15.47
CA ASP A 767 4.06 -15.82 14.20
C ASP A 767 4.74 -17.04 13.55
N TYR A 768 6.07 -17.16 13.65
CA TYR A 768 6.86 -18.14 12.90
C TYR A 768 7.49 -19.25 13.75
N GLY A 769 7.37 -19.17 15.08
CA GLY A 769 7.88 -20.16 16.03
C GLY A 769 6.92 -21.31 16.32
N THR A 770 7.25 -22.14 17.31
CA THR A 770 6.41 -23.28 17.72
C THR A 770 5.21 -22.85 18.59
N TYR A 771 4.29 -22.07 18.04
CA TYR A 771 3.10 -21.59 18.77
C TYR A 771 2.31 -22.77 19.38
N PRO A 772 1.81 -22.68 20.63
CA PRO A 772 1.82 -21.52 21.54
C PRO A 772 3.12 -21.37 22.37
N PHE A 773 4.09 -22.26 22.20
CA PHE A 773 5.34 -22.30 22.99
C PHE A 773 6.39 -21.31 22.45
N VAL A 774 6.06 -20.02 22.51
CA VAL A 774 6.79 -18.89 21.89
C VAL A 774 6.81 -17.66 22.81
N THR A 775 7.64 -16.65 22.51
CA THR A 775 7.52 -15.32 23.15
C THR A 775 6.44 -14.50 22.44
N SER A 776 5.92 -13.47 23.12
CA SER A 776 4.87 -12.58 22.58
C SER A 776 5.39 -11.45 21.69
N SER A 777 6.58 -11.61 21.11
CA SER A 777 7.22 -10.65 20.22
C SER A 777 7.64 -11.30 18.90
N ASN A 778 7.65 -10.50 17.83
CA ASN A 778 8.35 -10.89 16.61
C ASN A 778 9.85 -10.81 16.87
N THR A 779 10.52 -11.95 16.91
CA THR A 779 11.95 -12.10 17.17
C THR A 779 12.77 -11.97 15.89
N GLY A 780 12.16 -12.27 14.74
CA GLY A 780 12.78 -12.19 13.42
C GLY A 780 12.94 -10.76 12.86
N LEU A 781 13.36 -10.69 11.60
CA LEU A 781 13.72 -9.43 10.91
C LEU A 781 12.56 -8.42 10.83
N GLY A 782 11.30 -8.90 10.78
CA GLY A 782 10.12 -8.05 10.85
C GLY A 782 10.01 -7.27 12.17
N GLY A 783 10.42 -7.87 13.29
CA GLY A 783 10.50 -7.21 14.60
C GLY A 783 11.59 -6.13 14.64
N VAL A 784 12.71 -6.34 13.94
CA VAL A 784 13.80 -5.36 13.81
C VAL A 784 13.34 -4.12 13.03
N ILE A 785 12.70 -4.32 11.88
CA ILE A 785 12.17 -3.25 11.03
C ILE A 785 11.14 -2.41 11.78
N THR A 786 10.17 -3.06 12.44
CA THR A 786 9.08 -2.39 13.15
C THR A 786 9.53 -1.72 14.45
N GLY A 787 10.34 -2.39 15.28
CA GLY A 787 10.75 -1.90 16.59
C GLY A 787 11.71 -0.70 16.55
N LEU A 788 12.52 -0.58 15.49
CA LEU A 788 13.52 0.49 15.34
C LEU A 788 13.21 1.50 14.22
N ASN A 789 12.05 1.38 13.54
CA ASN A 789 11.71 2.22 12.37
C ASN A 789 12.81 2.19 11.28
N LEU A 790 13.46 1.05 11.10
CA LEU A 790 14.53 0.86 10.12
C LEU A 790 13.94 0.43 8.79
N GLY A 791 14.23 1.19 7.72
CA GLY A 791 13.85 0.76 6.37
C GLY A 791 14.62 -0.49 5.95
N TRP A 792 13.94 -1.47 5.35
CA TRP A 792 14.55 -2.72 4.86
C TRP A 792 15.78 -2.51 3.96
N ARG A 793 15.83 -1.40 3.21
CA ARG A 793 16.98 -1.02 2.35
C ARG A 793 18.24 -0.54 3.10
N SER A 794 18.16 -0.32 4.42
CA SER A 794 19.33 0.04 5.24
C SER A 794 20.01 -1.19 5.87
N LEU A 795 19.37 -2.36 5.80
CA LEU A 795 19.93 -3.62 6.23
C LEU A 795 21.05 -4.00 5.26
N ARG A 796 22.25 -4.24 5.79
CA ARG A 796 23.41 -4.65 4.99
C ARG A 796 23.75 -6.12 5.17
N GLU A 797 23.54 -6.62 6.38
CA GLU A 797 23.94 -7.95 6.81
C GLU A 797 22.94 -8.44 7.87
N VAL A 798 22.43 -9.66 7.69
CA VAL A 798 21.52 -10.33 8.63
C VAL A 798 22.14 -11.67 8.97
N ILE A 799 22.66 -11.78 10.18
CA ILE A 799 23.46 -12.91 10.63
C ILE A 799 22.57 -13.86 11.44
N GLY A 800 22.42 -15.08 10.93
CA GLY A 800 21.77 -16.17 11.64
C GLY A 800 22.75 -16.83 12.59
N VAL A 801 22.53 -16.73 13.90
CA VAL A 801 23.32 -17.45 14.91
C VAL A 801 22.71 -18.82 15.12
N VAL A 802 23.46 -19.85 14.73
CA VAL A 802 23.09 -21.27 14.76
C VAL A 802 24.05 -21.95 15.72
N LYS A 803 23.56 -22.68 16.70
CA LYS A 803 24.38 -23.57 17.53
C LYS A 803 24.63 -24.87 16.77
N ALA A 804 25.83 -25.45 16.90
CA ALA A 804 26.23 -26.69 16.21
C ALA A 804 25.38 -27.92 16.57
N TYR A 805 24.53 -27.81 17.60
CA TYR A 805 23.47 -28.73 17.99
C TYR A 805 22.27 -27.89 18.44
N THR A 806 21.12 -28.51 18.70
CA THR A 806 19.90 -27.76 19.02
C THR A 806 19.60 -27.80 20.52
N THR A 807 19.10 -26.68 21.07
CA THR A 807 18.65 -26.60 22.46
C THR A 807 17.32 -25.87 22.58
N ARG A 808 16.50 -26.27 23.54
CA ARG A 808 15.20 -25.65 23.85
C ARG A 808 15.02 -25.46 25.36
N VAL A 809 14.40 -24.34 25.75
CA VAL A 809 13.94 -24.09 27.13
C VAL A 809 12.42 -24.09 27.14
N GLY A 810 11.83 -24.73 28.16
CA GLY A 810 10.39 -24.86 28.29
C GLY A 810 9.77 -26.02 27.50
N SER A 811 8.44 -26.07 27.54
CA SER A 811 7.61 -27.13 26.98
C SER A 811 7.54 -27.07 25.45
N GLY A 812 6.84 -28.03 24.84
CA GLY A 812 6.52 -28.07 23.42
C GLY A 812 7.39 -29.03 22.60
N PRO A 813 7.03 -29.29 21.33
CA PRO A 813 7.71 -30.27 20.49
C PRO A 813 9.19 -29.94 20.23
N PHE A 814 10.04 -30.96 20.20
CA PHE A 814 11.45 -30.79 19.85
C PHE A 814 11.92 -32.02 19.06
N PRO A 815 11.79 -32.01 17.71
CA PRO A 815 11.98 -33.22 16.89
C PRO A 815 13.33 -33.91 17.06
N THR A 816 14.42 -33.16 17.26
CA THR A 816 15.77 -33.72 17.40
C THR A 816 16.21 -34.00 18.83
N GLU A 817 15.31 -33.87 19.82
CA GLU A 817 15.63 -34.09 21.23
C GLU A 817 16.26 -35.46 21.49
N GLN A 818 17.29 -35.50 22.33
CA GLN A 818 17.97 -36.72 22.74
C GLN A 818 17.71 -36.99 24.22
N LEU A 819 16.73 -37.86 24.50
CA LEU A 819 16.39 -38.33 25.85
C LEU A 819 17.28 -39.52 26.26
N ASN A 820 18.59 -39.37 26.08
CA ASN A 820 19.60 -40.41 26.26
C ASN A 820 20.98 -39.78 26.59
N GLU A 821 22.01 -40.62 26.76
CA GLU A 821 23.38 -40.21 27.12
C GLU A 821 23.99 -39.15 26.19
N ILE A 822 23.62 -39.11 24.91
CA ILE A 822 24.06 -38.08 23.94
C ILE A 822 23.53 -36.70 24.35
N GLY A 823 22.24 -36.62 24.69
CA GLY A 823 21.62 -35.38 25.14
C GLY A 823 22.15 -34.91 26.49
N GLU A 824 22.42 -35.85 27.40
CA GLU A 824 23.06 -35.55 28.70
C GLU A 824 24.50 -35.05 28.51
N LYS A 825 25.28 -35.66 27.62
CA LYS A 825 26.64 -35.22 27.27
C LYS A 825 26.65 -33.82 26.65
N MET A 826 25.75 -33.54 25.70
CA MET A 826 25.56 -32.19 25.14
C MET A 826 25.18 -31.17 26.21
N GLN A 827 24.27 -31.54 27.13
CA GLN A 827 23.84 -30.66 28.22
C GLN A 827 24.96 -30.35 29.19
N SER A 828 25.76 -31.34 29.59
CA SER A 828 26.84 -31.18 30.56
C SER A 828 28.03 -30.43 29.97
N VAL A 829 28.54 -30.84 28.80
CA VAL A 829 29.71 -30.22 28.16
C VAL A 829 29.35 -28.82 27.64
N GLY A 830 28.15 -28.64 27.09
CA GLY A 830 27.66 -27.34 26.63
C GLY A 830 27.24 -26.37 27.73
N HIS A 831 27.31 -26.77 29.02
CA HIS A 831 26.79 -26.03 30.18
C HIS A 831 25.37 -25.48 29.94
N GLU A 832 24.47 -26.35 29.46
CA GLU A 832 23.14 -25.95 29.01
C GLU A 832 22.14 -25.82 30.16
N VAL A 833 22.32 -24.76 30.93
CA VAL A 833 21.43 -24.28 32.01
C VAL A 833 21.09 -22.80 31.77
N GLY A 834 19.83 -22.44 31.96
CA GLY A 834 19.34 -21.07 31.77
C GLY A 834 19.82 -20.12 32.88
N VAL A 835 20.52 -19.04 32.52
CA VAL A 835 21.10 -18.07 33.47
C VAL A 835 20.02 -17.38 34.33
N THR A 836 18.92 -16.96 33.71
CA THR A 836 17.83 -16.23 34.40
C THR A 836 16.90 -17.15 35.21
N THR A 837 16.79 -18.44 34.86
CA THR A 837 15.78 -19.36 35.41
C THR A 837 16.34 -20.54 36.20
N GLY A 838 17.64 -20.83 36.08
CA GLY A 838 18.28 -22.03 36.64
C GLY A 838 17.84 -23.35 36.00
N ARG A 839 16.94 -23.34 35.00
CA ARG A 839 16.39 -24.56 34.40
C ARG A 839 17.40 -25.19 33.44
N LYS A 840 17.60 -26.51 33.54
CA LYS A 840 18.31 -27.31 32.53
C LYS A 840 17.62 -27.16 31.17
N ARG A 841 18.39 -27.02 30.08
CA ARG A 841 17.85 -26.97 28.72
C ARG A 841 17.74 -28.38 28.14
N ARG A 842 16.73 -28.60 27.32
CA ARG A 842 16.56 -29.79 26.48
C ARG A 842 17.58 -29.73 25.35
N CYS A 843 18.27 -30.83 25.06
CA CYS A 843 19.36 -30.90 24.08
C CYS A 843 19.05 -31.94 23.00
N GLY A 844 19.49 -31.67 21.78
CA GLY A 844 19.21 -32.51 20.61
C GLY A 844 20.15 -32.23 19.46
N TRP A 845 20.11 -33.09 18.44
CA TRP A 845 20.94 -32.96 17.24
C TRP A 845 20.66 -31.66 16.47
N LEU A 846 21.58 -31.26 15.59
CA LEU A 846 21.37 -30.11 14.71
C LEU A 846 20.19 -30.38 13.78
N ASP A 847 19.28 -29.41 13.70
CA ASP A 847 18.10 -29.50 12.86
C ASP A 847 18.17 -28.49 11.70
N LEU A 848 18.41 -29.00 10.49
CA LEU A 848 18.51 -28.14 9.31
C LEU A 848 17.14 -27.85 8.69
N VAL A 849 16.08 -28.58 9.03
CA VAL A 849 14.70 -28.19 8.67
C VAL A 849 14.35 -26.90 9.41
N VAL A 850 14.68 -26.84 10.70
CA VAL A 850 14.58 -25.63 11.54
C VAL A 850 15.43 -24.49 11.01
N VAL A 851 16.72 -24.69 10.75
CA VAL A 851 17.61 -23.60 10.27
C VAL A 851 17.19 -23.13 8.88
N LYS A 852 16.67 -24.01 8.01
CA LYS A 852 16.17 -23.65 6.67
C LYS A 852 14.86 -22.85 6.73
N HIS A 853 13.91 -23.26 7.57
CA HIS A 853 12.73 -22.44 7.90
C HIS A 853 13.15 -21.08 8.46
N SER A 854 14.14 -21.09 9.38
CA SER A 854 14.65 -19.88 10.01
C SER A 854 15.29 -18.91 9.00
N HIS A 855 16.01 -19.44 8.01
CA HIS A 855 16.56 -18.67 6.89
C HIS A 855 15.44 -18.13 5.99
N ALA A 856 14.44 -18.93 5.63
CA ALA A 856 13.34 -18.52 4.76
C ALA A 856 12.54 -17.32 5.30
N CYS A 857 12.40 -17.19 6.63
CA CYS A 857 11.72 -16.05 7.26
C CYS A 857 12.61 -14.81 7.47
N ASN A 858 13.94 -14.97 7.60
CA ASN A 858 14.86 -13.89 7.97
C ASN A 858 15.83 -13.44 6.86
N ASP A 859 15.94 -14.18 5.75
CA ASP A 859 16.85 -13.90 4.63
C ASP A 859 18.31 -13.68 5.07
N TYR A 860 18.85 -14.64 5.83
CA TYR A 860 20.21 -14.56 6.36
C TYR A 860 21.27 -14.40 5.25
N THR A 861 22.12 -13.39 5.39
CA THR A 861 23.26 -13.15 4.49
C THR A 861 24.50 -13.93 4.91
N ALA A 862 24.59 -14.31 6.18
CA ALA A 862 25.69 -15.07 6.76
C ALA A 862 25.21 -15.88 7.98
N ILE A 863 25.92 -16.96 8.31
CA ILE A 863 25.72 -17.76 9.52
C ILE A 863 26.91 -17.59 10.48
N ASN A 864 26.61 -17.55 11.78
CA ASN A 864 27.58 -17.76 12.85
C ASN A 864 27.27 -19.12 13.51
N LEU A 865 28.15 -20.09 13.32
CA LEU A 865 28.02 -21.43 13.88
C LEU A 865 28.72 -21.49 15.25
N THR A 866 27.97 -21.57 16.34
CA THR A 866 28.53 -21.52 17.70
C THR A 866 28.61 -22.90 18.36
N LYS A 867 29.46 -23.01 19.38
CA LYS A 867 29.63 -24.22 20.21
C LYS A 867 30.03 -25.47 19.41
N LEU A 868 30.89 -25.31 18.41
CA LEU A 868 31.41 -26.44 17.62
C LEU A 868 32.27 -27.38 18.49
N ASP A 869 33.00 -26.80 19.44
CA ASP A 869 33.86 -27.45 20.44
C ASP A 869 33.10 -28.49 21.31
N ILE A 870 31.80 -28.32 21.50
CA ILE A 870 30.97 -29.25 22.26
C ILE A 870 30.83 -30.60 21.54
N LEU A 871 31.07 -30.64 20.22
CA LEU A 871 31.02 -31.86 19.40
C LEU A 871 32.37 -32.58 19.29
N ASP A 872 33.44 -32.08 19.94
CA ASP A 872 34.81 -32.58 19.79
C ASP A 872 35.00 -34.07 20.14
N ASP A 873 34.22 -34.60 21.09
CA ASP A 873 34.33 -35.98 21.60
C ASP A 873 33.12 -36.88 21.21
N PHE A 874 32.53 -36.66 20.04
CA PHE A 874 31.55 -37.58 19.47
C PHE A 874 32.19 -38.45 18.39
N ASP A 875 31.76 -39.72 18.29
CA ASP A 875 32.21 -40.67 17.27
C ASP A 875 31.47 -40.45 15.94
N GLU A 876 30.16 -40.21 16.05
CA GLU A 876 29.26 -39.86 14.94
C GLU A 876 28.39 -38.67 15.33
N LEU A 877 28.03 -37.87 14.34
CA LEU A 877 27.17 -36.68 14.46
C LEU A 877 25.96 -36.87 13.57
N LYS A 878 24.75 -36.75 14.13
CA LYS A 878 23.52 -36.77 13.33
C LYS A 878 23.02 -35.37 13.05
N VAL A 879 22.47 -35.18 11.87
CA VAL A 879 21.92 -33.90 11.40
C VAL A 879 20.57 -34.16 10.75
N ALA A 880 19.52 -33.48 11.21
CA ALA A 880 18.18 -33.66 10.66
C ALA A 880 18.03 -32.91 9.33
N THR A 881 17.62 -33.61 8.28
CA THR A 881 17.55 -33.13 6.89
C THR A 881 16.13 -33.04 6.35
N SER A 882 15.19 -33.82 6.87
CA SER A 882 13.77 -33.77 6.52
C SER A 882 12.90 -34.35 7.62
N TYR A 883 11.61 -34.07 7.57
CA TYR A 883 10.59 -34.67 8.43
C TYR A 883 9.63 -35.50 7.59
N SER A 884 9.16 -36.64 8.11
CA SER A 884 7.99 -37.35 7.60
C SER A 884 6.86 -37.38 8.64
N TYR A 885 5.62 -37.35 8.17
CA TYR A 885 4.42 -37.52 8.99
C TYR A 885 3.45 -38.44 8.26
N ASN A 886 2.95 -39.48 8.93
CA ASN A 886 2.10 -40.53 8.33
C ASN A 886 2.67 -41.10 7.01
N GLY A 887 3.99 -41.33 6.96
CA GLY A 887 4.69 -41.85 5.79
C GLY A 887 4.90 -40.87 4.63
N GLN A 888 4.52 -39.59 4.77
CA GLN A 888 4.73 -38.55 3.75
C GLN A 888 5.81 -37.56 4.21
N THR A 889 6.81 -37.30 3.36
CA THR A 889 7.82 -36.25 3.60
C THR A 889 7.18 -34.87 3.56
N LEU A 890 7.43 -34.05 4.58
CA LEU A 890 6.98 -32.67 4.65
C LEU A 890 7.92 -31.75 3.85
N GLU A 891 7.36 -30.76 3.16
CA GLU A 891 8.13 -29.77 2.37
C GLU A 891 8.97 -28.83 3.26
N GLY A 892 8.54 -28.60 4.50
CA GLY A 892 9.18 -27.72 5.46
C GLY A 892 8.65 -27.91 6.88
N PHE A 893 8.89 -26.91 7.73
CA PHE A 893 8.53 -26.96 9.15
C PHE A 893 7.01 -26.86 9.36
N PRO A 894 6.35 -27.83 10.02
CA PRO A 894 4.89 -27.80 10.23
C PRO A 894 4.48 -26.80 11.31
N ALA A 895 3.45 -25.99 11.03
CA ALA A 895 2.93 -24.99 11.96
C ALA A 895 2.08 -25.58 13.11
N ASN A 896 1.51 -26.78 12.94
CA ASN A 896 0.73 -27.42 14.01
C ASN A 896 1.68 -28.14 15.00
N PRO A 897 1.69 -27.78 16.29
CA PRO A 897 2.55 -28.42 17.29
C PRO A 897 2.23 -29.91 17.51
N GLU A 898 1.00 -30.38 17.27
CA GLU A 898 0.65 -31.80 17.38
C GLU A 898 1.31 -32.62 16.27
N ILE A 899 1.29 -32.11 15.04
CA ILE A 899 2.00 -32.71 13.90
C ILE A 899 3.51 -32.68 14.16
N LEU A 900 4.04 -31.53 14.59
CA LEU A 900 5.46 -31.37 14.92
C LEU A 900 5.93 -32.32 16.05
N GLY A 901 5.05 -32.65 17.00
CA GLY A 901 5.33 -33.63 18.05
C GLY A 901 5.31 -35.08 17.60
N GLN A 902 4.85 -35.35 16.38
CA GLN A 902 4.67 -36.69 15.79
C GLN A 902 5.50 -36.90 14.51
N VAL A 903 6.39 -35.95 14.14
CA VAL A 903 7.25 -36.13 12.96
C VAL A 903 8.31 -37.20 13.21
N GLU A 904 8.50 -38.05 12.21
CA GLU A 904 9.66 -38.92 12.08
C GLU A 904 10.80 -38.10 11.47
N VAL A 905 11.97 -38.11 12.13
CA VAL A 905 13.10 -37.27 11.71
C VAL A 905 14.07 -38.02 10.82
N GLN A 906 14.24 -37.48 9.61
CA GLN A 906 15.27 -37.73 8.60
C GLN A 906 16.68 -37.40 9.09
N TYR A 907 17.57 -38.35 9.40
CA TYR A 907 18.95 -38.04 9.80
C TYR A 907 20.00 -38.48 8.78
N ASP A 908 20.85 -37.55 8.36
CA ASP A 908 22.16 -37.86 7.81
C ASP A 908 23.15 -38.05 8.97
N THR A 909 24.08 -39.01 8.83
CA THR A 909 25.12 -39.30 9.83
C THR A 909 26.48 -38.94 9.25
N LEU A 910 27.24 -38.12 9.99
CA LEU A 910 28.55 -37.61 9.64
C LEU A 910 29.58 -38.10 10.67
N PRO A 911 30.84 -38.37 10.28
CA PRO A 911 31.87 -38.79 11.23
C PRO A 911 32.23 -37.63 12.16
N GLY A 912 32.39 -37.91 13.46
CA GLY A 912 33.01 -37.00 14.42
C GLY A 912 34.52 -36.89 14.21
N TRP A 913 35.17 -35.97 14.94
CA TRP A 913 36.61 -35.69 14.79
C TRP A 913 37.51 -36.10 15.94
N LYS A 914 36.96 -36.43 17.13
CA LYS A 914 37.71 -36.92 18.32
C LYS A 914 39.00 -36.14 18.62
N LYS A 915 38.94 -34.80 18.49
CA LYS A 915 40.09 -33.91 18.65
C LYS A 915 39.62 -32.55 19.17
N PRO A 916 40.29 -31.94 20.16
CA PRO A 916 39.94 -30.60 20.63
C PRO A 916 40.04 -29.56 19.50
N THR A 917 39.01 -28.74 19.35
CA THR A 917 38.97 -27.54 18.49
C THR A 917 39.01 -26.24 19.30
N THR A 918 38.87 -26.32 20.63
CA THR A 918 38.92 -25.17 21.54
C THR A 918 40.18 -24.32 21.33
N GLY A 919 39.99 -23.02 21.09
CA GLY A 919 41.08 -22.06 20.89
C GLY A 919 41.74 -22.08 19.50
N VAL A 920 41.25 -22.89 18.55
CA VAL A 920 41.69 -22.82 17.15
C VAL A 920 41.30 -21.47 16.54
N THR A 921 42.25 -20.81 15.86
CA THR A 921 42.06 -19.46 15.30
C THR A 921 41.91 -19.42 13.78
N ASN A 922 42.44 -20.40 13.04
CA ASN A 922 42.29 -20.48 11.58
C ASN A 922 41.37 -21.63 11.16
N TYR A 923 40.58 -21.41 10.09
CA TYR A 923 39.66 -22.42 9.58
C TYR A 923 40.33 -23.73 9.17
N TYR A 924 41.50 -23.66 8.53
CA TYR A 924 42.18 -24.86 8.00
C TYR A 924 42.90 -25.70 9.07
N ASP A 925 43.08 -25.16 10.28
CA ASP A 925 43.63 -25.89 11.44
C ASP A 925 42.56 -26.80 12.09
N LEU A 926 41.27 -26.58 11.77
CA LEU A 926 40.18 -27.48 12.17
C LEU A 926 40.34 -28.87 11.51
N PRO A 927 39.97 -29.96 12.22
CA PRO A 927 39.86 -31.29 11.66
C PRO A 927 39.07 -31.30 10.35
N SER A 928 39.45 -32.17 9.41
CA SER A 928 38.76 -32.32 8.13
C SER A 928 37.25 -32.57 8.30
N GLN A 929 36.88 -33.40 9.26
CA GLN A 929 35.48 -33.75 9.56
C GLN A 929 34.72 -32.55 10.14
N ALA A 930 35.35 -31.72 10.97
CA ALA A 930 34.76 -30.48 11.49
C ALA A 930 34.52 -29.46 10.36
N ARG A 931 35.44 -29.36 9.40
CA ARG A 931 35.25 -28.55 8.18
C ARG A 931 34.14 -29.11 7.30
N SER A 932 34.09 -30.43 7.09
CA SER A 932 33.00 -31.08 6.35
C SER A 932 31.64 -30.89 7.03
N TYR A 933 31.57 -30.87 8.35
CA TYR A 933 30.34 -30.55 9.09
C TYR A 933 29.85 -29.12 8.79
N ILE A 934 30.76 -28.14 8.80
CA ILE A 934 30.47 -26.74 8.44
C ILE A 934 30.01 -26.64 6.98
N GLU A 935 30.78 -27.21 6.05
CA GLU A 935 30.50 -27.19 4.61
C GLU A 935 29.19 -27.90 4.24
N TYR A 936 28.82 -28.93 5.01
CA TYR A 936 27.52 -29.62 4.89
C TYR A 936 26.35 -28.69 5.26
N ILE A 937 26.46 -27.94 6.37
CA ILE A 937 25.47 -26.93 6.77
C ILE A 937 25.35 -25.83 5.70
N GLU A 938 26.48 -25.32 5.21
CA GLU A 938 26.52 -24.30 4.14
C GLU A 938 25.81 -24.78 2.88
N LYS A 939 26.09 -26.02 2.44
CA LYS A 939 25.51 -26.63 1.25
C LYS A 939 23.99 -26.86 1.38
N PHE A 940 23.52 -27.24 2.56
CA PHE A 940 22.10 -27.52 2.78
C PHE A 940 21.25 -26.24 2.89
N ILE A 941 21.77 -25.21 3.57
CA ILE A 941 21.04 -23.94 3.80
C ILE A 941 21.22 -22.97 2.62
N GLY A 942 22.34 -23.04 1.89
CA GLY A 942 22.68 -22.10 0.82
C GLY A 942 23.32 -20.80 1.30
N VAL A 943 23.71 -20.71 2.58
CA VAL A 943 24.30 -19.53 3.22
C VAL A 943 25.65 -19.87 3.84
N LYS A 944 26.63 -18.98 3.68
CA LYS A 944 28.00 -19.16 4.17
C LYS A 944 28.09 -19.00 5.70
N VAL A 945 28.83 -19.89 6.35
CA VAL A 945 29.21 -19.81 7.77
C VAL A 945 30.45 -18.91 7.88
N GLN A 946 30.22 -17.65 8.24
CA GLN A 946 31.26 -16.61 8.30
C GLN A 946 31.99 -16.58 9.65
N TRP A 947 31.31 -16.99 10.72
CA TRP A 947 31.90 -17.11 12.06
C TRP A 947 31.72 -18.52 12.62
N ILE A 948 32.74 -19.02 13.34
CA ILE A 948 32.73 -20.35 13.97
C ILE A 948 33.23 -20.22 15.41
N GLY A 949 32.34 -20.45 16.37
CA GLY A 949 32.67 -20.43 17.80
C GLY A 949 33.21 -21.77 18.27
N VAL A 950 34.46 -21.77 18.73
CA VAL A 950 35.19 -22.93 19.29
C VAL A 950 35.53 -22.70 20.77
N GLY A 951 34.50 -22.40 21.56
CA GLY A 951 34.59 -22.18 23.01
C GLY A 951 34.01 -20.84 23.49
N PRO A 952 34.00 -20.63 24.82
CA PRO A 952 33.31 -19.51 25.45
C PRO A 952 34.06 -18.18 25.39
N ALA A 953 35.40 -18.19 25.42
CA ALA A 953 36.22 -16.97 25.46
C ALA A 953 36.07 -16.15 24.15
N ARG A 954 36.13 -14.81 24.25
CA ARG A 954 35.80 -13.88 23.15
C ARG A 954 36.57 -14.17 21.85
N ASP A 955 37.86 -14.44 22.00
CA ASP A 955 38.86 -14.74 20.98
C ASP A 955 38.73 -16.15 20.35
N HIS A 956 37.99 -17.07 20.98
CA HIS A 956 37.67 -18.39 20.41
C HIS A 956 36.58 -18.29 19.31
N MET A 957 36.80 -17.43 18.31
CA MET A 957 35.87 -17.18 17.20
C MET A 957 36.66 -17.09 15.88
N ILE A 958 36.64 -18.16 15.09
CA ILE A 958 37.24 -18.18 13.75
C ILE A 958 36.36 -17.33 12.82
N THR A 959 36.98 -16.49 11.98
CA THR A 959 36.29 -15.68 10.96
C THR A 959 36.73 -16.11 9.56
N ARG A 960 35.78 -16.31 8.63
CA ARG A 960 36.01 -16.69 7.23
C ARG A 960 35.56 -15.57 6.30
N SER A 961 36.47 -15.04 5.49
CA SER A 961 36.17 -14.12 4.37
C SER A 961 35.53 -14.84 3.20
#